data_AF-A0A1E9A6H5-F1
#
_entry.id   AF-A0A1E9A6H5-F1
#
_cell.length_a   1.000
_cell.length_b   1.000
_cell.length_c   1.000
_cell.angle_alpha   90.00
_cell.angle_beta   90.00
_cell.angle_gamma   90.00
#
_symmetry.space_group_name_H-M   'P 1'
#
loop_
_entity.id
_entity.type
_entity.pdbx_description
1 polymer ?
#
loop_
_entity_poly.entity_id
_entity_poly.type
_entity_poly.pdbx_seq_one_letter_code
_entity_poly.pdbx_strand_id
1 'polypeptide(L)'
;MLQQLKQRLVKQFVVQSIYLGEEYITIDCTYKNFLRLNAKQLTITANGQPIDFEVTSHSRNALVLQLPTQILHSTQSQLHIALAHNGKRLWLQAGDRLEVMQGLNGGLYQLEVDQQIVLQHLQLGYTYINEPCPVHFSKAGDELEVTDGSNHSTPIEALVLLNSQHMKTLDCHAGKVNVAYIQEKIAQEAFYVYAVKGLELYPIEVSMPLTFKRYFMEYHLSRNILTINRVFYEVSDVQITQLADENHLNIAFETPYTMQEEDEVQLGIVDVNYSQVQFLDTTIGLNKVSAKLDLSTIESVKTKKVFICINEHTYLLTAESVKFKTFHTLEDEIYQLNINSRNGMTLKYRKPKFKVGVNSYDDQHLNIYFQPHAVYQHCNYYLTFEERESEQTWSQPIERGEQNVSLDYQRLSELLTKKKSIIDVFVTVYDGETLVRKQKIKYKTGIYKKDKVQTLVEQAFGARTVYFMMTLTPFKNIKFETFDLSARELQVLNDNNVKNNNIWMIGERTDTAQESGIQMFKWLQEHTDVEAYYVIDETSEDYAGIQHLDHVLRFGSEEHLRIAPQAQVLMCTHDIENIMPYKAAPGFWGYEDTTKIFLQHGVLGRKNVEYHRKYYESPFDLFNVSSDYEKRDVVMQEMGYKDEEVAVTGLPRFDRLPLEPRKEIKRVLIMPTWRDWLNSTEAFTHSEYLKRYMSLINNEQLLKLSEQYQLELNFYPHYRAQSFFKMYLEDNATSQVNYVELGKETVQDLLINHDLLITDYSSVSFDFSYMNKPVLFYHFDVAHFFRKGILRPINDTFIGDIAYSENELIYNIEAALKRTHGPIGDRNLIFNHIDHHNCERVYEAIMTKVQEH
;
A
#
# COMPACT_ATOMS: atom_id res chain seq x y z
N MET A 1 -9.96 17.88 -40.09
CA MET A 1 -10.16 17.05 -41.30
C MET A 1 -9.60 15.63 -41.15
N LEU A 2 -8.27 15.42 -40.97
CA LEU A 2 -7.67 14.07 -40.79
C LEU A 2 -8.22 13.28 -39.58
N GLN A 3 -8.46 13.94 -38.46
CA GLN A 3 -9.01 13.33 -37.25
C GLN A 3 -10.49 12.89 -37.44
N GLN A 4 -11.27 13.68 -38.16
CA GLN A 4 -12.65 13.35 -38.55
C GLN A 4 -12.71 12.22 -39.60
N LEU A 5 -11.75 12.16 -40.52
CA LEU A 5 -11.63 11.08 -41.50
C LEU A 5 -11.23 9.76 -40.82
N LYS A 6 -10.29 9.82 -39.86
CA LYS A 6 -9.90 8.69 -39.01
C LYS A 6 -11.09 8.16 -38.20
N GLN A 7 -11.85 9.05 -37.54
CA GLN A 7 -13.07 8.67 -36.81
C GLN A 7 -14.14 8.01 -37.71
N ARG A 8 -14.23 8.39 -38.99
CA ARG A 8 -15.17 7.79 -39.95
C ARG A 8 -14.74 6.42 -40.50
N LEU A 9 -13.47 6.03 -40.34
CA LEU A 9 -12.94 4.76 -40.87
C LEU A 9 -12.66 3.71 -39.78
N VAL A 10 -12.56 4.11 -38.51
CA VAL A 10 -12.36 3.18 -37.40
C VAL A 10 -13.62 2.34 -37.19
N LYS A 11 -13.47 1.01 -37.20
CA LYS A 11 -14.53 0.08 -36.80
C LYS A 11 -14.86 0.30 -35.33
N GLN A 12 -16.12 0.55 -35.03
CA GLN A 12 -16.60 0.75 -33.66
C GLN A 12 -17.53 -0.38 -33.30
N PHE A 13 -17.35 -0.96 -32.12
CA PHE A 13 -18.22 -1.98 -31.55
C PHE A 13 -18.55 -1.55 -30.12
N VAL A 14 -19.80 -1.14 -29.89
CA VAL A 14 -20.25 -0.46 -28.68
C VAL A 14 -21.26 -1.33 -27.95
N VAL A 15 -20.97 -1.68 -26.71
CA VAL A 15 -21.87 -2.40 -25.80
C VAL A 15 -22.87 -1.40 -25.23
N GLN A 16 -24.16 -1.55 -25.57
CA GLN A 16 -25.23 -0.64 -25.14
C GLN A 16 -25.77 -1.00 -23.76
N SER A 17 -26.01 -2.28 -23.54
CA SER A 17 -26.55 -2.84 -22.29
C SER A 17 -26.02 -4.25 -22.09
N ILE A 18 -25.89 -4.63 -20.83
CA ILE A 18 -25.69 -6.00 -20.40
C ILE A 18 -26.77 -6.29 -19.37
N TYR A 19 -27.36 -7.48 -19.40
CA TYR A 19 -28.34 -7.92 -18.42
C TYR A 19 -27.93 -9.29 -17.88
N LEU A 20 -27.74 -9.38 -16.57
CA LEU A 20 -27.46 -10.63 -15.86
C LEU A 20 -28.77 -11.33 -15.51
N GLY A 21 -29.20 -12.27 -16.34
CA GLY A 21 -30.35 -13.14 -16.05
C GLY A 21 -29.92 -14.45 -15.37
N GLU A 22 -30.89 -15.15 -14.76
CA GLU A 22 -30.64 -16.44 -14.10
C GLU A 22 -30.02 -17.48 -15.04
N GLU A 23 -30.51 -17.56 -16.29
CA GLU A 23 -30.02 -18.53 -17.28
C GLU A 23 -28.97 -17.94 -18.24
N TYR A 24 -29.14 -16.69 -18.66
CA TYR A 24 -28.29 -16.06 -19.68
C TYR A 24 -27.84 -14.64 -19.31
N ILE A 25 -26.59 -14.33 -19.65
CA ILE A 25 -26.08 -12.97 -19.76
C ILE A 25 -26.42 -12.45 -21.16
N THR A 26 -27.25 -11.42 -21.24
CA THR A 26 -27.62 -10.80 -22.51
C THR A 26 -26.76 -9.56 -22.75
N ILE A 27 -26.12 -9.47 -23.92
CA ILE A 27 -25.25 -8.35 -24.31
C ILE A 27 -25.80 -7.71 -25.58
N ASP A 28 -26.25 -6.47 -25.46
CA ASP A 28 -26.73 -5.68 -26.60
C ASP A 28 -25.59 -4.83 -27.14
N CYS A 29 -25.31 -4.96 -28.43
CA CYS A 29 -24.22 -4.27 -29.10
C CYS A 29 -24.69 -3.52 -30.34
N THR A 30 -24.09 -2.36 -30.60
CA THR A 30 -24.16 -1.67 -31.89
C THR A 30 -22.78 -1.59 -32.53
N TYR A 31 -22.72 -1.58 -33.85
CA TYR A 31 -21.46 -1.49 -34.55
C TYR A 31 -21.53 -0.59 -35.78
N LYS A 32 -20.41 0.07 -36.10
CA LYS A 32 -20.27 1.01 -37.23
C LYS A 32 -19.00 0.73 -38.04
N ASN A 33 -19.04 1.10 -39.32
CA ASN A 33 -17.93 0.97 -40.28
C ASN A 33 -17.50 -0.49 -40.57
N PHE A 34 -18.42 -1.44 -40.38
CA PHE A 34 -18.30 -2.80 -40.90
C PHE A 34 -19.01 -2.88 -42.26
N LEU A 35 -18.29 -3.30 -43.31
CA LEU A 35 -18.86 -3.50 -44.66
C LEU A 35 -20.03 -4.50 -44.63
N ARG A 36 -19.89 -5.57 -43.83
CA ARG A 36 -20.94 -6.51 -43.39
C ARG A 36 -20.34 -7.37 -42.27
N LEU A 37 -20.91 -7.32 -41.06
CA LEU A 37 -20.47 -8.19 -39.97
C LEU A 37 -21.14 -9.57 -40.14
N ASN A 38 -20.35 -10.64 -40.21
CA ASN A 38 -20.88 -11.99 -40.30
C ASN A 38 -20.86 -12.61 -38.90
N ALA A 39 -22.03 -12.79 -38.29
CA ALA A 39 -22.15 -13.34 -36.95
C ALA A 39 -21.52 -14.74 -36.82
N LYS A 40 -21.48 -15.54 -37.90
CA LYS A 40 -20.82 -16.86 -37.90
C LYS A 40 -19.30 -16.81 -37.76
N GLN A 41 -18.69 -15.64 -37.95
CA GLN A 41 -17.25 -15.43 -37.78
C GLN A 41 -16.91 -14.80 -36.42
N LEU A 42 -17.90 -14.61 -35.55
CA LEU A 42 -17.68 -14.18 -34.19
C LEU A 42 -17.21 -15.35 -33.35
N THR A 43 -16.26 -15.07 -32.47
CA THR A 43 -15.84 -15.96 -31.40
C THR A 43 -15.80 -15.16 -30.11
N ILE A 44 -16.23 -15.77 -29.02
CA ILE A 44 -16.23 -15.15 -27.69
C ILE A 44 -15.35 -16.01 -26.79
N THR A 45 -14.52 -15.34 -25.99
CA THR A 45 -13.72 -16.00 -24.97
C THR A 45 -14.04 -15.42 -23.60
N ALA A 46 -14.21 -16.28 -22.60
CA ALA A 46 -14.21 -15.93 -21.19
C ALA A 46 -12.85 -16.29 -20.60
N ASN A 47 -12.14 -15.32 -20.01
CA ASN A 47 -10.82 -15.51 -19.40
C ASN A 47 -9.82 -16.24 -20.32
N GLY A 48 -9.90 -15.93 -21.62
CA GLY A 48 -9.05 -16.52 -22.67
C GLY A 48 -9.52 -17.88 -23.20
N GLN A 49 -10.52 -18.51 -22.59
CA GLN A 49 -11.11 -19.77 -23.05
C GLN A 49 -12.32 -19.53 -23.95
N PRO A 50 -12.44 -20.20 -25.11
CA PRO A 50 -13.64 -20.11 -25.95
C PRO A 50 -14.90 -20.53 -25.20
N ILE A 51 -15.99 -19.79 -25.39
CA ILE A 51 -17.30 -20.12 -24.83
C ILE A 51 -18.38 -20.19 -25.90
N ASP A 52 -19.40 -21.00 -25.63
CA ASP A 52 -20.61 -21.03 -26.44
C ASP A 52 -21.43 -19.76 -26.24
N PHE A 53 -22.08 -19.32 -27.31
CA PHE A 53 -22.97 -18.16 -27.31
C PHE A 53 -24.03 -18.28 -28.40
N GLU A 54 -25.15 -17.61 -28.18
CA GLU A 54 -26.21 -17.48 -29.18
C GLU A 54 -26.33 -16.04 -29.66
N VAL A 55 -26.62 -15.88 -30.96
CA VAL A 55 -26.97 -14.58 -31.55
C VAL A 55 -28.48 -14.54 -31.68
N THR A 56 -29.15 -13.91 -30.72
CA THR A 56 -30.62 -13.89 -30.65
C THR A 56 -31.23 -12.83 -31.57
N SER A 57 -30.47 -11.79 -31.91
CA SER A 57 -30.88 -10.77 -32.87
C SER A 57 -29.69 -10.22 -33.63
N HIS A 58 -29.83 -10.07 -34.95
CA HIS A 58 -28.80 -9.48 -35.80
C HIS A 58 -29.44 -8.60 -36.87
N SER A 59 -29.17 -7.30 -36.80
CA SER A 59 -29.60 -6.31 -37.80
C SER A 59 -28.40 -5.69 -38.50
N ARG A 60 -28.64 -4.71 -39.39
CA ARG A 60 -27.57 -4.06 -40.17
C ARG A 60 -26.44 -3.50 -39.29
N ASN A 61 -26.79 -2.92 -38.13
CA ASN A 61 -25.85 -2.21 -37.24
C ASN A 61 -25.98 -2.60 -35.75
N ALA A 62 -26.74 -3.64 -35.42
CA ALA A 62 -26.95 -4.08 -34.04
C ALA A 62 -26.94 -5.60 -33.93
N LEU A 63 -26.51 -6.10 -32.78
CA LEU A 63 -26.33 -7.51 -32.47
C LEU A 63 -26.67 -7.73 -31.00
N VAL A 64 -27.47 -8.76 -30.71
CA VAL A 64 -27.75 -9.22 -29.35
C VAL A 64 -27.15 -10.60 -29.19
N LEU A 65 -26.36 -10.75 -28.13
CA LEU A 65 -25.66 -11.98 -27.78
C LEU A 65 -26.20 -12.52 -26.46
N GLN A 66 -26.36 -13.83 -26.36
CA GLN A 66 -26.63 -14.51 -25.10
C GLN A 66 -25.49 -15.47 -24.78
N LEU A 67 -24.99 -15.35 -23.55
CA LEU A 67 -23.98 -16.22 -22.98
C LEU A 67 -24.59 -17.00 -21.81
N PRO A 68 -24.22 -18.26 -21.59
CA PRO A 68 -24.67 -19.02 -20.43
C PRO A 68 -24.20 -18.35 -19.13
N THR A 69 -25.11 -18.11 -18.18
CA THR A 69 -24.76 -17.47 -16.88
C THR A 69 -23.77 -18.29 -16.06
N GLN A 70 -23.65 -19.60 -16.34
CA GLN A 70 -22.71 -20.49 -15.66
C GLN A 70 -21.24 -20.07 -15.81
N ILE A 71 -20.91 -19.22 -16.80
CA ILE A 71 -19.55 -18.66 -16.95
C ILE A 71 -19.15 -17.74 -15.80
N LEU A 72 -20.10 -17.24 -14.99
CA LEU A 72 -19.82 -16.46 -13.78
C LEU A 72 -19.26 -17.31 -12.63
N HIS A 73 -19.41 -18.64 -12.67
CA HIS A 73 -18.91 -19.55 -11.63
C HIS A 73 -17.40 -19.81 -11.71
N SER A 74 -16.64 -19.12 -12.57
CA SER A 74 -15.19 -19.25 -12.56
C SER A 74 -14.65 -18.73 -11.22
N THR A 75 -13.73 -19.46 -10.59
CA THR A 75 -13.08 -19.16 -9.29
C THR A 75 -12.36 -17.80 -9.22
N GLN A 76 -12.42 -17.01 -10.28
CA GLN A 76 -11.80 -15.69 -10.39
C GLN A 76 -12.76 -14.58 -9.96
N SER A 77 -12.24 -13.57 -9.27
CA SER A 77 -13.00 -12.38 -8.86
C SER A 77 -13.49 -11.51 -10.03
N GLN A 78 -12.96 -11.74 -11.23
CA GLN A 78 -13.31 -11.04 -12.46
C GLN A 78 -13.49 -12.02 -13.63
N LEU A 79 -14.49 -11.75 -14.46
CA LEU A 79 -14.76 -12.43 -15.71
C LEU A 79 -14.48 -11.47 -16.88
N HIS A 80 -13.47 -11.79 -17.69
CA HIS A 80 -13.10 -11.05 -18.89
C HIS A 80 -13.73 -11.70 -20.12
N ILE A 81 -14.68 -11.00 -20.75
CA ILE A 81 -15.35 -11.43 -21.98
C ILE A 81 -14.78 -10.63 -23.15
N ALA A 82 -14.04 -11.30 -24.02
CA ALA A 82 -13.49 -10.71 -25.24
C ALA A 82 -14.18 -11.26 -26.48
N LEU A 83 -14.47 -10.36 -27.42
CA LEU A 83 -15.05 -10.71 -28.72
C LEU A 83 -13.98 -10.61 -29.79
N ALA A 84 -13.99 -11.55 -30.74
CA ALA A 84 -13.19 -11.48 -31.95
C ALA A 84 -14.05 -11.75 -33.18
N HIS A 85 -13.67 -11.17 -34.33
CA HIS A 85 -14.30 -11.39 -35.61
C HIS A 85 -13.24 -11.78 -36.64
N ASN A 86 -13.38 -12.96 -37.26
CA ASN A 86 -12.43 -13.51 -38.23
C ASN A 86 -10.99 -13.59 -37.65
N GLY A 87 -10.87 -14.12 -36.43
CA GLY A 87 -9.59 -14.29 -35.72
C GLY A 87 -8.94 -13.00 -35.22
N LYS A 88 -9.58 -11.82 -35.41
CA LYS A 88 -9.08 -10.54 -34.92
C LYS A 88 -9.93 -10.02 -33.77
N ARG A 89 -9.30 -9.69 -32.65
CA ARG A 89 -9.95 -9.11 -31.48
C ARG A 89 -10.69 -7.82 -31.85
N LEU A 90 -11.93 -7.70 -31.39
CA LEU A 90 -12.72 -6.49 -31.47
C LEU A 90 -12.38 -5.58 -30.29
N TRP A 91 -12.28 -4.28 -30.56
CA TRP A 91 -12.10 -3.28 -29.52
C TRP A 91 -13.46 -2.79 -29.05
N LEU A 92 -13.89 -3.25 -27.89
CA LEU A 92 -15.19 -2.88 -27.32
C LEU A 92 -15.14 -1.50 -26.66
N GLN A 93 -16.28 -0.80 -26.69
CA GLN A 93 -16.50 0.48 -26.02
C GLN A 93 -17.82 0.44 -25.25
N ALA A 94 -17.88 1.02 -24.06
CA ALA A 94 -19.13 1.23 -23.34
C ALA A 94 -20.03 2.24 -24.07
N GLY A 95 -21.34 2.00 -24.09
CA GLY A 95 -22.35 2.97 -24.49
C GLY A 95 -22.62 3.98 -23.37
N ASP A 96 -23.16 5.15 -23.73
CA ASP A 96 -23.36 6.29 -22.80
C ASP A 96 -24.32 6.01 -21.64
N ARG A 97 -25.12 4.93 -21.72
CA ARG A 97 -26.15 4.57 -20.74
C ARG A 97 -25.97 3.16 -20.18
N LEU A 98 -24.76 2.60 -20.30
CA LEU A 98 -24.48 1.28 -19.76
C LEU A 98 -24.61 1.31 -18.23
N GLU A 99 -25.49 0.48 -17.69
CA GLU A 99 -25.61 0.29 -16.25
C GLU A 99 -24.39 -0.50 -15.75
N VAL A 100 -23.67 0.07 -14.78
CA VAL A 100 -22.39 -0.48 -14.33
C VAL A 100 -22.49 -1.35 -13.08
N MET A 101 -23.68 -1.48 -12.49
CA MET A 101 -23.95 -2.30 -11.30
C MET A 101 -25.18 -3.15 -11.54
N GLN A 102 -25.08 -4.48 -11.39
CA GLN A 102 -26.22 -5.39 -11.51
C GLN A 102 -26.16 -6.51 -10.49
N GLY A 103 -27.33 -6.87 -9.97
CA GLY A 103 -27.48 -7.98 -9.05
C GLY A 103 -27.82 -9.28 -9.77
N LEU A 104 -27.31 -10.40 -9.26
CA LEU A 104 -27.69 -11.74 -9.69
C LEU A 104 -27.44 -12.74 -8.56
N ASN A 105 -28.44 -13.58 -8.24
CA ASN A 105 -28.33 -14.68 -7.27
C ASN A 105 -27.71 -14.26 -5.92
N GLY A 106 -28.11 -13.11 -5.38
CA GLY A 106 -27.58 -12.58 -4.12
C GLY A 106 -26.21 -11.89 -4.22
N GLY A 107 -25.55 -11.90 -5.39
CA GLY A 107 -24.31 -11.17 -5.63
C GLY A 107 -24.55 -9.83 -6.33
N LEU A 108 -23.69 -8.85 -6.05
CA LEU A 108 -23.65 -7.57 -6.78
C LEU A 108 -22.41 -7.53 -7.67
N TYR A 109 -22.60 -7.24 -8.95
CA TYR A 109 -21.54 -7.26 -9.96
C TYR A 109 -21.33 -5.86 -10.54
N GLN A 110 -20.07 -5.44 -10.58
CA GLN A 110 -19.62 -4.26 -11.30
C GLN A 110 -19.25 -4.63 -12.74
N LEU A 111 -19.72 -3.83 -13.68
CA LEU A 111 -19.46 -3.99 -15.10
C LEU A 111 -18.54 -2.87 -15.62
N GLU A 112 -17.48 -3.25 -16.32
CA GLU A 112 -16.59 -2.34 -17.04
C GLU A 112 -16.43 -2.78 -18.50
N VAL A 113 -16.35 -1.82 -19.43
CA VAL A 113 -16.07 -2.10 -20.84
C VAL A 113 -14.94 -1.22 -21.33
N ASP A 114 -13.72 -1.77 -21.31
CA ASP A 114 -12.54 -1.20 -21.96
C ASP A 114 -11.86 -2.28 -22.80
N GLN A 115 -12.00 -2.17 -24.13
CA GLN A 115 -11.51 -3.13 -25.15
C GLN A 115 -12.14 -4.52 -25.08
N GLN A 116 -12.57 -4.97 -23.91
CA GLN A 116 -13.29 -6.18 -23.56
C GLN A 116 -14.32 -5.83 -22.47
N ILE A 117 -15.24 -6.74 -22.20
CA ILE A 117 -16.15 -6.64 -21.06
C ILE A 117 -15.47 -7.27 -19.85
N VAL A 118 -15.57 -6.62 -18.69
CA VAL A 118 -15.11 -7.12 -17.40
C VAL A 118 -16.30 -7.09 -16.45
N LEU A 119 -16.64 -8.25 -15.92
CA LEU A 119 -17.65 -8.44 -14.87
C LEU A 119 -16.91 -8.77 -13.57
N GLN A 120 -16.98 -7.90 -12.57
CA GLN A 120 -16.35 -8.07 -11.28
C GLN A 120 -17.40 -8.31 -10.21
N HIS A 121 -17.31 -9.42 -9.49
CA HIS A 121 -18.14 -9.63 -8.31
C HIS A 121 -17.65 -8.75 -7.16
N LEU A 122 -18.54 -7.91 -6.60
CA LEU A 122 -18.23 -7.06 -5.45
C LEU A 122 -18.41 -7.86 -4.17
N GLN A 123 -17.29 -8.21 -3.53
CA GLN A 123 -17.30 -8.87 -2.23
C GLN A 123 -17.55 -7.83 -1.14
N LEU A 124 -18.83 -7.62 -0.81
CA LEU A 124 -19.28 -6.61 0.15
C LEU A 124 -19.67 -7.17 1.51
N GLY A 125 -19.73 -8.51 1.65
CA GLY A 125 -20.16 -9.15 2.89
C GLY A 125 -21.68 -9.14 3.13
N TYR A 126 -22.46 -8.80 2.11
CA TYR A 126 -23.91 -8.73 2.17
C TYR A 126 -24.55 -9.52 1.02
N THR A 127 -25.73 -10.07 1.28
CA THR A 127 -26.57 -10.65 0.24
C THR A 127 -27.34 -9.53 -0.46
N TYR A 128 -27.07 -9.34 -1.75
CA TYR A 128 -27.80 -8.38 -2.56
C TYR A 128 -29.26 -8.81 -2.77
N ILE A 129 -30.19 -7.96 -2.36
CA ILE A 129 -31.62 -8.14 -2.59
C ILE A 129 -32.05 -7.13 -3.66
N ASN A 130 -32.59 -7.62 -4.77
CA ASN A 130 -32.97 -6.78 -5.91
C ASN A 130 -34.22 -5.92 -5.64
N GLU A 131 -34.97 -6.22 -4.58
CA GLU A 131 -36.11 -5.41 -4.14
C GLU A 131 -35.63 -4.05 -3.61
N PRO A 132 -36.12 -2.92 -4.14
CA PRO A 132 -35.73 -1.62 -3.62
C PRO A 132 -36.25 -1.39 -2.20
N CYS A 133 -35.41 -0.84 -1.32
CA CYS A 133 -35.81 -0.38 0.00
C CYS A 133 -36.30 1.07 -0.07
N PRO A 134 -37.58 1.37 0.23
CA PRO A 134 -38.03 2.75 0.33
C PRO A 134 -37.28 3.46 1.46
N VAL A 135 -36.68 4.61 1.18
CA VAL A 135 -35.94 5.39 2.19
C VAL A 135 -36.41 6.84 2.16
N HIS A 136 -36.69 7.39 3.35
CA HIS A 136 -36.96 8.81 3.54
C HIS A 136 -35.74 9.47 4.18
N PHE A 137 -35.31 10.58 3.56
CA PHE A 137 -34.23 11.42 4.06
C PHE A 137 -34.77 12.76 4.55
N SER A 138 -34.42 13.14 5.76
CA SER A 138 -34.61 14.50 6.29
C SER A 138 -33.27 15.11 6.70
N LYS A 139 -33.09 16.40 6.44
CA LYS A 139 -31.88 17.11 6.86
C LYS A 139 -31.98 17.46 8.34
N ALA A 140 -30.99 17.07 9.13
CA ALA A 140 -30.85 17.42 10.54
C ALA A 140 -29.46 18.03 10.80
N GLY A 141 -29.31 19.33 10.51
CA GLY A 141 -28.02 20.01 10.61
C GLY A 141 -27.01 19.46 9.58
N ASP A 142 -25.89 18.94 10.07
CA ASP A 142 -24.81 18.32 9.27
C ASP A 142 -25.01 16.81 9.02
N GLU A 143 -26.09 16.23 9.55
CA GLU A 143 -26.46 14.83 9.41
C GLU A 143 -27.70 14.68 8.50
N LEU A 144 -27.83 13.51 7.88
CA LEU A 144 -29.06 13.06 7.26
C LEU A 144 -29.74 12.07 8.18
N GLU A 145 -30.96 12.36 8.59
CA GLU A 145 -31.85 11.36 9.17
C GLU A 145 -32.30 10.42 8.05
N VAL A 146 -32.18 9.12 8.32
CA VAL A 146 -32.47 8.04 7.39
C VAL A 146 -33.51 7.15 8.04
N THR A 147 -34.69 7.09 7.44
CA THR A 147 -35.80 6.26 7.94
C THR A 147 -36.25 5.30 6.86
N ASP A 148 -36.50 4.07 7.27
CA ASP A 148 -37.11 3.06 6.42
C ASP A 148 -38.55 3.45 6.12
N GLY A 149 -38.89 3.57 4.84
CA GLY A 149 -40.24 3.87 4.38
C GLY A 149 -41.14 2.65 4.31
N SER A 150 -40.61 1.45 4.56
CA SER A 150 -41.39 0.22 4.66
C SER A 150 -41.83 -0.06 6.10
N ASN A 151 -42.98 -0.73 6.29
CA ASN A 151 -43.49 -1.11 7.63
C ASN A 151 -42.70 -2.26 8.29
N HIS A 152 -41.43 -2.47 7.91
CA HIS A 152 -40.59 -3.53 8.44
C HIS A 152 -39.96 -3.13 9.79
N SER A 153 -39.67 -4.12 10.64
CA SER A 153 -39.14 -3.92 12.00
C SER A 153 -37.63 -3.69 12.06
N THR A 154 -36.89 -3.99 10.98
CA THR A 154 -35.42 -3.95 10.98
C THR A 154 -34.94 -2.56 10.55
N PRO A 155 -34.17 -1.84 11.38
CA PRO A 155 -33.68 -0.51 11.05
C PRO A 155 -32.61 -0.55 9.94
N ILE A 156 -32.41 0.59 9.28
CA ILE A 156 -31.26 0.77 8.37
C ILE A 156 -30.02 1.01 9.23
N GLU A 157 -29.05 0.10 9.13
CA GLU A 157 -27.84 0.09 9.95
C GLU A 157 -26.68 0.83 9.29
N ALA A 158 -26.65 0.90 7.95
CA ALA A 158 -25.67 1.67 7.19
C ALA A 158 -26.16 2.00 5.77
N LEU A 159 -25.50 2.96 5.13
CA LEU A 159 -25.59 3.22 3.70
C LEU A 159 -24.27 2.89 3.01
N VAL A 160 -24.30 2.03 1.98
CA VAL A 160 -23.13 1.71 1.17
C VAL A 160 -23.20 2.50 -0.13
N LEU A 161 -22.17 3.31 -0.37
CA LEU A 161 -21.97 4.11 -1.57
C LEU A 161 -20.94 3.40 -2.45
N LEU A 162 -21.33 3.00 -3.65
CA LEU A 162 -20.50 2.25 -4.59
C LEU A 162 -20.35 2.96 -5.92
N ASN A 163 -19.13 3.05 -6.42
CA ASN A 163 -18.87 3.36 -7.82
C ASN A 163 -17.71 2.50 -8.34
N SER A 164 -17.28 2.76 -9.58
CA SER A 164 -16.28 1.91 -10.20
C SER A 164 -14.88 1.95 -9.57
N GLN A 165 -14.62 2.93 -8.69
CA GLN A 165 -13.31 3.17 -8.08
C GLN A 165 -13.31 3.12 -6.56
N HIS A 166 -14.44 3.40 -5.92
CA HIS A 166 -14.55 3.59 -4.48
C HIS A 166 -15.80 2.93 -3.92
N MET A 167 -15.64 2.37 -2.72
CA MET A 167 -16.71 1.98 -1.83
C MET A 167 -16.61 2.82 -0.56
N LYS A 168 -17.74 3.28 -0.04
CA LYS A 168 -17.84 3.90 1.27
C LYS A 168 -19.04 3.37 2.02
N THR A 169 -18.84 2.99 3.27
CA THR A 169 -19.94 2.63 4.17
C THR A 169 -20.13 3.76 5.17
N LEU A 170 -21.34 4.29 5.23
CA LEU A 170 -21.75 5.31 6.18
C LEU A 170 -22.63 4.63 7.24
N ASP A 171 -22.06 4.39 8.41
CA ASP A 171 -22.78 3.74 9.52
C ASP A 171 -23.90 4.66 10.03
N CYS A 172 -25.04 4.06 10.34
CA CYS A 172 -26.23 4.75 10.83
C CYS A 172 -26.29 4.63 12.35
N HIS A 173 -26.15 5.76 13.05
CA HIS A 173 -26.25 5.81 14.50
C HIS A 173 -27.56 6.49 14.88
N ALA A 174 -28.44 5.78 15.59
CA ALA A 174 -29.75 6.28 16.00
C ALA A 174 -30.59 6.87 14.84
N GLY A 175 -30.52 6.25 13.66
CA GLY A 175 -31.26 6.71 12.47
C GLY A 175 -30.60 7.88 11.74
N LYS A 176 -29.35 8.23 12.05
CA LYS A 176 -28.63 9.35 11.44
C LYS A 176 -27.34 8.90 10.79
N VAL A 177 -27.08 9.48 9.62
CA VAL A 177 -25.87 9.28 8.84
C VAL A 177 -25.14 10.60 8.71
N ASN A 178 -23.86 10.59 9.08
CA ASN A 178 -23.00 11.76 8.94
C ASN A 178 -22.43 11.84 7.52
N VAL A 179 -22.94 12.80 6.74
CA VAL A 179 -22.54 13.00 5.33
C VAL A 179 -21.19 13.67 5.16
N ALA A 180 -20.53 14.12 6.24
CA ALA A 180 -19.15 14.60 6.19
C ALA A 180 -18.22 13.51 5.65
N TYR A 181 -18.48 12.25 6.00
CA TYR A 181 -17.66 11.10 5.63
C TYR A 181 -17.72 10.73 4.15
N ILE A 182 -18.65 11.32 3.39
CA ILE A 182 -18.67 11.18 1.94
C ILE A 182 -17.47 11.93 1.33
N GLN A 183 -17.08 13.08 1.89
CA GLN A 183 -16.06 13.97 1.33
C GLN A 183 -14.67 13.79 1.97
N GLU A 184 -13.79 13.09 1.27
CA GLU A 184 -12.35 13.09 1.58
C GLU A 184 -11.53 13.94 0.60
N LYS A 185 -12.13 14.32 -0.54
CA LYS A 185 -11.48 15.07 -1.62
C LYS A 185 -12.47 15.86 -2.45
N ILE A 186 -12.00 16.96 -3.03
CA ILE A 186 -12.76 17.82 -3.94
C ILE A 186 -12.85 17.11 -5.30
N ALA A 187 -13.73 16.13 -5.46
CA ALA A 187 -13.92 15.38 -6.71
C ALA A 187 -15.40 15.34 -7.11
N GLN A 188 -15.66 15.43 -8.41
CA GLN A 188 -16.98 15.10 -8.94
C GLN A 188 -17.07 13.59 -9.02
N GLU A 189 -18.05 13.01 -8.35
CA GLU A 189 -18.24 11.57 -8.27
C GLU A 189 -19.74 11.24 -8.28
N ALA A 190 -20.09 10.06 -8.76
CA ALA A 190 -21.43 9.52 -8.67
C ALA A 190 -21.35 8.15 -8.01
N PHE A 191 -22.30 7.86 -7.13
CA PHE A 191 -22.39 6.61 -6.38
C PHE A 191 -23.77 6.01 -6.52
N TYR A 192 -23.82 4.68 -6.65
CA TYR A 192 -25.00 3.90 -6.32
C TYR A 192 -25.09 3.80 -4.80
N VAL A 193 -26.28 4.00 -4.25
CA VAL A 193 -26.54 3.98 -2.81
C VAL A 193 -27.39 2.76 -2.47
N TYR A 194 -26.96 2.03 -1.47
CA TYR A 194 -27.62 0.83 -0.96
C TYR A 194 -27.84 0.96 0.55
N ALA A 195 -28.95 0.43 1.05
CA ALA A 195 -29.24 0.33 2.48
C ALA A 195 -28.85 -1.05 3.00
N VAL A 196 -28.23 -1.08 4.17
CA VAL A 196 -27.89 -2.31 4.90
C VAL A 196 -28.93 -2.56 5.98
N LYS A 197 -29.46 -3.78 6.02
CA LYS A 197 -30.34 -4.29 7.09
C LYS A 197 -29.86 -5.69 7.46
N GLY A 198 -29.24 -5.87 8.63
CA GLY A 198 -28.56 -7.12 8.97
C GLY A 198 -27.47 -7.51 7.95
N LEU A 199 -27.61 -8.68 7.32
CA LEU A 199 -26.69 -9.20 6.30
C LEU A 199 -27.17 -8.98 4.86
N GLU A 200 -28.19 -8.14 4.66
CA GLU A 200 -28.81 -7.90 3.37
C GLU A 200 -28.55 -6.47 2.88
N LEU A 201 -28.34 -6.34 1.57
CA LEU A 201 -28.03 -5.09 0.87
C LEU A 201 -29.12 -4.79 -0.16
N TYR A 202 -29.81 -3.67 0.03
CA TYR A 202 -30.95 -3.26 -0.79
C TYR A 202 -30.62 -2.01 -1.60
N PRO A 203 -30.91 -1.93 -2.91
CA PRO A 203 -30.87 -0.64 -3.60
C PRO A 203 -31.91 0.29 -2.97
N ILE A 204 -31.54 1.53 -2.67
CA ILE A 204 -32.52 2.45 -2.07
C ILE A 204 -33.49 2.97 -3.13
N GLU A 205 -34.72 3.27 -2.71
CA GLU A 205 -35.70 4.01 -3.49
C GLU A 205 -36.16 5.24 -2.72
N VAL A 206 -35.84 6.43 -3.25
CA VAL A 206 -36.31 7.70 -2.68
C VAL A 206 -37.57 8.15 -3.41
N SER A 207 -38.62 8.48 -2.65
CA SER A 207 -39.90 8.96 -3.17
C SER A 207 -39.81 10.35 -3.80
N MET A 208 -38.87 11.18 -3.33
CA MET A 208 -38.56 12.49 -3.89
C MET A 208 -37.04 12.67 -3.98
N PRO A 209 -36.50 13.24 -5.08
CA PRO A 209 -35.09 13.56 -5.18
C PRO A 209 -34.66 14.51 -4.05
N LEU A 210 -33.55 14.21 -3.40
CA LEU A 210 -32.96 15.04 -2.36
C LEU A 210 -31.79 15.84 -2.95
N THR A 211 -31.83 17.16 -2.80
CA THR A 211 -30.70 18.02 -3.14
C THR A 211 -30.27 18.82 -1.93
N PHE A 212 -28.99 18.75 -1.59
CA PHE A 212 -28.42 19.55 -0.51
C PHE A 212 -27.00 20.00 -0.86
N LYS A 213 -26.61 21.15 -0.31
CA LYS A 213 -25.26 21.69 -0.45
C LYS A 213 -24.48 21.50 0.84
N ARG A 214 -23.20 21.16 0.71
CA ARG A 214 -22.24 21.17 1.81
C ARG A 214 -20.92 21.72 1.28
N TYR A 215 -20.46 22.81 1.89
CA TYR A 215 -19.37 23.63 1.36
C TYR A 215 -19.62 23.97 -0.12
N PHE A 216 -18.64 23.75 -1.00
CA PHE A 216 -18.72 24.02 -2.43
C PHE A 216 -19.12 22.79 -3.26
N MET A 217 -19.87 21.88 -2.66
CA MET A 217 -20.37 20.67 -3.31
C MET A 217 -21.88 20.59 -3.19
N GLU A 218 -22.52 20.18 -4.28
CA GLU A 218 -23.94 19.91 -4.35
C GLU A 218 -24.14 18.40 -4.51
N TYR A 219 -24.94 17.85 -3.60
CA TYR A 219 -25.32 16.46 -3.57
C TYR A 219 -26.71 16.35 -4.13
N HIS A 220 -26.87 15.52 -5.14
CA HIS A 220 -28.14 15.22 -5.76
C HIS A 220 -28.37 13.71 -5.69
N LEU A 221 -29.27 13.29 -4.81
CA LEU A 221 -29.72 11.91 -4.71
C LEU A 221 -31.05 11.77 -5.43
N SER A 222 -31.07 10.93 -6.46
CA SER A 222 -32.28 10.60 -7.22
C SER A 222 -32.29 9.11 -7.52
N ARG A 223 -33.43 8.45 -7.24
CA ARG A 223 -33.53 6.98 -7.21
C ARG A 223 -32.49 6.42 -6.22
N ASN A 224 -31.54 5.62 -6.70
CA ASN A 224 -30.41 5.11 -5.95
C ASN A 224 -29.07 5.76 -6.34
N ILE A 225 -29.07 6.88 -7.07
CA ILE A 225 -27.83 7.52 -7.56
C ILE A 225 -27.60 8.83 -6.82
N LEU A 226 -26.51 8.88 -6.06
CA LEU A 226 -25.96 10.10 -5.45
C LEU A 226 -24.91 10.70 -6.37
N THR A 227 -25.21 11.84 -6.99
CA THR A 227 -24.23 12.63 -7.73
C THR A 227 -23.69 13.75 -6.87
N ILE A 228 -22.37 13.89 -6.83
CA ILE A 228 -21.67 14.95 -6.11
C ILE A 228 -21.01 15.85 -7.14
N ASN A 229 -21.53 17.07 -7.27
CA ASN A 229 -21.02 18.07 -8.20
C ASN A 229 -20.32 19.19 -7.45
N ARG A 230 -19.32 19.78 -8.09
CA ARG A 230 -18.71 21.02 -7.62
C ARG A 230 -19.62 22.19 -7.98
N VAL A 231 -19.82 23.09 -7.03
CA VAL A 231 -20.53 24.34 -7.27
C VAL A 231 -19.47 25.41 -7.54
N PHE A 232 -19.56 26.04 -8.72
CA PHE A 232 -18.63 27.07 -9.13
C PHE A 232 -19.26 28.45 -9.08
N TYR A 233 -18.45 29.46 -8.78
CA TYR A 233 -18.78 30.87 -8.97
C TYR A 233 -17.86 31.44 -10.04
N GLU A 234 -18.44 31.78 -11.19
CA GLU A 234 -17.70 32.26 -12.36
C GLU A 234 -17.47 33.77 -12.26
N VAL A 235 -16.22 34.19 -12.50
CA VAL A 235 -15.79 35.59 -12.40
C VAL A 235 -14.98 36.00 -13.63
N SER A 236 -14.99 37.30 -13.94
CA SER A 236 -14.22 37.90 -15.02
C SER A 236 -13.08 38.79 -14.50
N ASP A 237 -12.22 39.25 -15.42
CA ASP A 237 -11.17 40.24 -15.15
C ASP A 237 -10.29 39.91 -13.93
N VAL A 238 -9.94 38.63 -13.79
CA VAL A 238 -9.08 38.15 -12.70
C VAL A 238 -7.68 38.74 -12.82
N GLN A 239 -7.35 39.63 -11.89
CA GLN A 239 -6.04 40.23 -11.72
C GLN A 239 -5.38 39.62 -10.48
N ILE A 240 -4.23 38.99 -10.69
CA ILE A 240 -3.37 38.49 -9.62
C ILE A 240 -2.07 39.28 -9.68
N THR A 241 -1.83 40.09 -8.66
CA THR A 241 -0.64 40.93 -8.56
C THR A 241 0.11 40.64 -7.28
N GLN A 242 1.42 40.85 -7.35
CA GLN A 242 2.34 40.83 -6.21
C GLN A 242 3.25 42.03 -6.39
N LEU A 243 3.27 42.95 -5.43
CA LEU A 243 4.24 44.04 -5.45
C LEU A 243 5.61 43.51 -5.00
N ALA A 244 6.68 44.16 -5.46
CA ALA A 244 8.02 43.87 -4.94
C ALA A 244 8.02 44.13 -3.42
N ASP A 245 8.61 43.21 -2.66
CA ASP A 245 8.73 43.23 -1.19
C ASP A 245 7.45 42.93 -0.39
N GLU A 246 6.33 42.60 -1.04
CA GLU A 246 5.13 42.14 -0.34
C GLU A 246 5.06 40.61 -0.24
N ASN A 247 4.85 40.11 0.98
CA ASN A 247 4.64 38.69 1.26
C ASN A 247 3.19 38.22 1.02
N HIS A 248 2.39 39.00 0.29
CA HIS A 248 1.01 38.65 -0.02
C HIS A 248 0.71 38.77 -1.51
N LEU A 249 -0.24 37.97 -1.98
CA LEU A 249 -0.83 38.09 -3.30
C LEU A 249 -2.14 38.86 -3.20
N ASN A 250 -2.30 39.85 -4.07
CA ASN A 250 -3.57 40.53 -4.27
C ASN A 250 -4.32 39.81 -5.39
N ILE A 251 -5.48 39.23 -5.05
CA ILE A 251 -6.38 38.57 -5.99
C ILE A 251 -7.59 39.48 -6.13
N ALA A 252 -7.83 40.02 -7.31
CA ALA A 252 -9.00 40.84 -7.61
C ALA A 252 -9.73 40.31 -8.84
N PHE A 253 -11.05 40.45 -8.88
CA PHE A 253 -11.88 40.01 -10.01
C PHE A 253 -13.21 40.76 -10.02
N GLU A 254 -13.91 40.69 -11.15
CA GLU A 254 -15.26 41.22 -11.30
C GLU A 254 -16.32 40.12 -11.11
N THR A 255 -17.40 40.47 -10.40
CA THR A 255 -18.52 39.56 -10.15
C THR A 255 -19.59 39.72 -11.24
N PRO A 256 -20.31 38.65 -11.61
CA PRO A 256 -21.38 38.72 -12.62
C PRO A 256 -22.61 39.52 -12.16
N TYR A 257 -22.75 39.74 -10.85
CA TYR A 257 -23.84 40.50 -10.24
C TYR A 257 -23.29 41.62 -9.34
N THR A 258 -24.05 42.71 -9.22
CA THR A 258 -23.75 43.80 -8.28
C THR A 258 -24.00 43.34 -6.86
N MET A 259 -22.98 43.46 -6.02
CA MET A 259 -23.04 43.15 -4.59
C MET A 259 -23.79 44.27 -3.86
N GLN A 260 -24.72 43.91 -2.98
CA GLN A 260 -25.47 44.84 -2.14
C GLN A 260 -24.65 45.20 -0.90
N GLU A 261 -24.95 46.34 -0.25
CA GLU A 261 -24.25 46.76 0.98
C GLU A 261 -24.42 45.76 2.15
N GLU A 262 -25.45 44.93 2.10
CA GLU A 262 -25.78 43.91 3.11
C GLU A 262 -25.15 42.53 2.81
N ASP A 263 -24.52 42.34 1.64
CA ASP A 263 -23.95 41.03 1.27
C ASP A 263 -22.65 40.75 2.05
N GLU A 264 -22.62 39.63 2.78
CA GLU A 264 -21.42 39.12 3.44
C GLU A 264 -20.60 38.26 2.46
N VAL A 265 -19.52 38.84 1.91
CA VAL A 265 -18.63 38.14 0.97
C VAL A 265 -17.24 37.94 1.54
N GLN A 266 -16.75 36.70 1.48
CA GLN A 266 -15.42 36.35 1.96
C GLN A 266 -14.71 35.38 1.00
N LEU A 267 -13.48 35.67 0.63
CA LEU A 267 -12.64 34.74 -0.13
C LEU A 267 -11.88 33.81 0.82
N GLY A 268 -11.56 32.61 0.35
CA GLY A 268 -10.81 31.64 1.13
C GLY A 268 -10.02 30.66 0.27
N ILE A 269 -9.10 29.95 0.90
CA ILE A 269 -8.37 28.82 0.33
C ILE A 269 -8.59 27.57 1.16
N VAL A 270 -8.56 26.41 0.49
CA VAL A 270 -8.76 25.12 1.14
C VAL A 270 -7.89 24.04 0.50
N ASP A 271 -7.37 23.11 1.30
CA ASP A 271 -6.68 21.92 0.77
C ASP A 271 -7.61 21.08 -0.13
N VAL A 272 -7.07 20.36 -1.11
CA VAL A 272 -7.86 19.49 -2.02
C VAL A 272 -8.60 18.36 -1.28
N ASN A 273 -8.20 18.03 -0.06
CA ASN A 273 -8.85 17.06 0.82
C ASN A 273 -9.65 17.72 1.96
N TYR A 274 -9.90 19.04 1.88
CA TYR A 274 -10.63 19.82 2.89
C TYR A 274 -10.01 19.87 4.28
N SER A 275 -8.77 19.41 4.49
CA SER A 275 -8.19 19.35 5.84
C SER A 275 -7.89 20.71 6.47
N GLN A 276 -7.74 21.76 5.67
CA GLN A 276 -7.39 23.09 6.16
C GLN A 276 -8.14 24.14 5.35
N VAL A 277 -9.03 24.88 6.00
CA VAL A 277 -9.76 26.03 5.44
C VAL A 277 -9.16 27.31 6.01
N GLN A 278 -8.86 28.28 5.16
CA GLN A 278 -8.34 29.57 5.56
C GLN A 278 -9.09 30.67 4.82
N PHE A 279 -9.67 31.59 5.56
CA PHE A 279 -10.31 32.78 4.99
C PHE A 279 -9.28 33.90 4.77
N LEU A 280 -9.54 34.73 3.77
CA LEU A 280 -8.67 35.83 3.34
C LEU A 280 -9.30 37.18 3.69
N ASP A 281 -8.45 38.16 3.97
CA ASP A 281 -8.88 39.55 4.13
C ASP A 281 -9.48 40.05 2.82
N THR A 282 -10.80 40.21 2.80
CA THR A 282 -11.60 40.46 1.60
C THR A 282 -12.19 41.86 1.65
N THR A 283 -12.11 42.58 0.54
CA THR A 283 -12.72 43.90 0.33
C THR A 283 -13.67 43.84 -0.85
N ILE A 284 -14.85 44.43 -0.66
CA ILE A 284 -15.96 44.39 -1.60
C ILE A 284 -16.22 45.81 -2.12
N GLY A 285 -16.37 45.95 -3.42
CA GLY A 285 -16.97 47.10 -4.08
C GLY A 285 -18.12 46.65 -4.99
N LEU A 286 -18.85 47.60 -5.58
CA LEU A 286 -20.08 47.39 -6.36
C LEU A 286 -20.10 46.11 -7.21
N ASN A 287 -19.09 45.91 -8.08
CA ASN A 287 -18.95 44.71 -8.91
C ASN A 287 -17.55 44.09 -8.80
N LYS A 288 -16.79 44.42 -7.74
CA LYS A 288 -15.37 44.04 -7.63
C LYS A 288 -15.09 43.46 -6.26
N VAL A 289 -14.49 42.27 -6.24
CA VAL A 289 -13.99 41.66 -5.02
C VAL A 289 -12.48 41.59 -5.11
N SER A 290 -11.81 41.97 -4.02
CA SER A 290 -10.36 41.83 -3.88
C SER A 290 -10.02 41.19 -2.55
N ALA A 291 -9.06 40.27 -2.53
CA ALA A 291 -8.58 39.64 -1.32
C ALA A 291 -7.06 39.57 -1.26
N LYS A 292 -6.53 39.59 -0.04
CA LYS A 292 -5.10 39.41 0.24
C LYS A 292 -4.82 38.01 0.72
N LEU A 293 -3.91 37.33 0.04
CA LEU A 293 -3.40 36.02 0.45
C LEU A 293 -1.99 36.17 1.00
N ASP A 294 -1.82 36.09 2.30
CA ASP A 294 -0.50 36.06 2.94
C ASP A 294 0.19 34.72 2.65
N LEU A 295 1.32 34.77 1.96
CA LEU A 295 2.08 33.58 1.58
C LEU A 295 2.76 32.90 2.79
N SER A 296 2.98 33.62 3.90
CA SER A 296 3.54 33.02 5.13
C SER A 296 2.58 32.06 5.82
N THR A 297 1.28 32.29 5.68
CA THR A 297 0.24 31.46 6.30
C THR A 297 0.00 30.14 5.56
N ILE A 298 0.62 29.96 4.39
CA ILE A 298 0.51 28.75 3.59
C ILE A 298 1.58 27.77 4.08
N GLU A 299 1.28 27.11 5.19
CA GLU A 299 2.17 26.17 5.88
C GLU A 299 2.44 24.87 5.08
N SER A 300 1.73 24.62 3.97
CA SER A 300 1.86 23.36 3.22
C SER A 300 2.07 23.53 1.72
N VAL A 301 2.97 22.72 1.16
CA VAL A 301 3.23 22.58 -0.29
C VAL A 301 2.06 21.89 -1.01
N LYS A 302 0.92 21.67 -0.33
CA LYS A 302 -0.24 21.01 -0.90
C LYS A 302 -0.88 21.88 -1.97
N THR A 303 -1.61 21.23 -2.86
CA THR A 303 -2.47 21.94 -3.80
C THR A 303 -3.68 22.47 -3.04
N LYS A 304 -3.97 23.76 -3.19
CA LYS A 304 -5.13 24.42 -2.57
C LYS A 304 -6.11 24.93 -3.63
N LYS A 305 -7.40 24.92 -3.33
CA LYS A 305 -8.47 25.53 -4.12
C LYS A 305 -8.83 26.89 -3.54
N VAL A 306 -9.24 27.82 -4.40
CA VAL A 306 -9.80 29.10 -3.97
C VAL A 306 -11.31 29.00 -4.02
N PHE A 307 -11.96 29.49 -2.97
CA PHE A 307 -13.40 29.54 -2.85
C PHE A 307 -13.86 30.94 -2.45
N ILE A 308 -15.14 31.21 -2.66
CA ILE A 308 -15.83 32.42 -2.21
C ILE A 308 -17.05 32.00 -1.40
N CYS A 309 -17.27 32.66 -0.26
CA CYS A 309 -18.48 32.58 0.55
C CYS A 309 -19.30 33.85 0.30
N ILE A 310 -20.61 33.71 0.04
CA ILE A 310 -21.56 34.80 -0.14
C ILE A 310 -22.78 34.45 0.70
N ASN A 311 -23.11 35.23 1.73
CA ASN A 311 -24.27 35.03 2.61
C ASN A 311 -24.38 33.56 3.08
N GLU A 312 -23.32 33.05 3.70
CA GLU A 312 -23.14 31.65 4.17
C GLU A 312 -23.01 30.56 3.08
N HIS A 313 -23.18 30.89 1.80
CA HIS A 313 -23.04 29.93 0.71
C HIS A 313 -21.63 29.93 0.11
N THR A 314 -20.98 28.75 0.08
CA THR A 314 -19.61 28.59 -0.42
C THR A 314 -19.57 28.05 -1.84
N TYR A 315 -18.67 28.58 -2.67
CA TYR A 315 -18.49 28.21 -4.08
C TYR A 315 -17.00 28.11 -4.44
N LEU A 316 -16.62 27.17 -5.31
CA LEU A 316 -15.28 27.19 -5.91
C LEU A 316 -15.19 28.33 -6.91
N LEU A 317 -14.20 29.21 -6.74
CA LEU A 317 -14.01 30.30 -7.68
C LEU A 317 -13.50 29.74 -9.02
N THR A 318 -14.02 30.22 -10.14
CA THR A 318 -13.56 29.82 -11.49
C THR A 318 -13.58 31.01 -12.45
N ALA A 319 -12.79 30.92 -13.51
CA ALA A 319 -12.65 31.96 -14.53
C ALA A 319 -12.09 31.36 -15.83
N GLU A 320 -12.43 31.94 -16.97
CA GLU A 320 -12.06 31.40 -18.30
C GLU A 320 -10.54 31.26 -18.49
N SER A 321 -9.77 32.26 -18.07
CA SER A 321 -8.31 32.25 -18.17
C SER A 321 -7.65 32.87 -16.95
N VAL A 322 -6.96 32.04 -16.17
CA VAL A 322 -6.03 32.48 -15.13
C VAL A 322 -4.71 31.75 -15.33
N LYS A 323 -3.63 32.51 -15.48
CA LYS A 323 -2.26 31.99 -15.50
C LYS A 323 -1.36 32.96 -14.75
N PHE A 324 -1.06 32.61 -13.50
CA PHE A 324 -0.11 33.34 -12.68
C PHE A 324 1.00 32.39 -12.23
N LYS A 325 2.24 32.90 -12.22
CA LYS A 325 3.41 32.17 -11.77
C LYS A 325 4.32 33.13 -11.02
N THR A 326 4.63 32.80 -9.77
CA THR A 326 5.65 33.50 -8.98
C THR A 326 6.56 32.50 -8.27
N PHE A 327 7.67 32.97 -7.76
CA PHE A 327 8.58 32.21 -6.90
C PHE A 327 8.58 32.84 -5.52
N HIS A 328 8.61 32.00 -4.50
CA HIS A 328 8.56 32.44 -3.11
C HIS A 328 9.42 31.51 -2.25
N THR A 329 9.98 32.06 -1.17
CA THR A 329 10.83 31.31 -0.24
C THR A 329 10.02 30.96 1.00
N LEU A 330 9.87 29.67 1.28
CA LEU A 330 9.18 29.13 2.45
C LEU A 330 10.17 28.24 3.21
N GLU A 331 10.38 28.52 4.50
CA GLU A 331 11.36 27.82 5.34
C GLU A 331 12.71 27.69 4.63
N ASP A 332 13.22 28.83 4.16
CA ASP A 332 14.46 28.96 3.40
C ASP A 332 14.48 28.29 2.01
N GLU A 333 13.50 27.45 1.64
CA GLU A 333 13.45 26.81 0.33
C GLU A 333 12.63 27.60 -0.70
N ILE A 334 13.11 27.63 -1.94
CA ILE A 334 12.38 28.29 -3.04
C ILE A 334 11.32 27.34 -3.63
N TYR A 335 10.08 27.81 -3.65
CA TYR A 335 8.94 27.17 -4.29
C TYR A 335 8.42 27.99 -5.47
N GLN A 336 7.92 27.28 -6.48
CA GLN A 336 7.17 27.86 -7.58
C GLN A 336 5.67 27.73 -7.29
N LEU A 337 5.00 28.86 -7.09
CA LEU A 337 3.55 28.94 -7.03
C LEU A 337 2.97 29.13 -8.43
N ASN A 338 1.98 28.32 -8.79
CA ASN A 338 1.22 28.46 -10.02
C ASN A 338 -0.27 28.56 -9.70
N ILE A 339 -0.94 29.55 -10.27
CA ILE A 339 -2.39 29.68 -10.20
C ILE A 339 -2.98 29.46 -11.59
N ASN A 340 -3.94 28.55 -11.66
CA ASN A 340 -4.70 28.22 -12.86
C ASN A 340 -6.15 27.94 -12.51
N SER A 341 -7.05 28.12 -13.48
CA SER A 341 -8.49 27.95 -13.28
C SER A 341 -9.06 26.66 -13.85
N ARG A 342 -8.22 25.67 -14.19
CA ARG A 342 -8.68 24.42 -14.78
C ARG A 342 -9.40 23.58 -13.70
N ASN A 343 -10.74 23.57 -13.76
CA ASN A 343 -11.65 22.97 -12.77
C ASN A 343 -11.67 23.72 -11.43
N GLY A 344 -11.83 25.05 -11.49
CA GLY A 344 -11.76 25.95 -10.35
C GLY A 344 -10.33 26.44 -10.09
N MET A 345 -10.22 27.65 -9.57
CA MET A 345 -8.97 28.34 -9.30
C MET A 345 -8.16 27.56 -8.26
N THR A 346 -6.92 27.24 -8.63
CA THR A 346 -6.07 26.29 -7.93
C THR A 346 -4.67 26.84 -7.75
N LEU A 347 -4.19 26.85 -6.51
CA LEU A 347 -2.82 27.19 -6.13
C LEU A 347 -2.00 25.90 -6.07
N LYS A 348 -0.93 25.83 -6.87
CA LYS A 348 -0.01 24.69 -6.91
C LYS A 348 1.40 25.13 -6.56
N TYR A 349 1.86 24.68 -5.40
CA TYR A 349 3.26 24.77 -5.00
C TYR A 349 4.04 23.58 -5.54
N ARG A 350 5.25 23.85 -6.04
CA ARG A 350 6.22 22.81 -6.37
C ARG A 350 7.63 23.36 -6.29
N LYS A 351 8.57 22.50 -5.92
CA LYS A 351 10.00 22.81 -6.01
C LYS A 351 10.42 23.01 -7.48
N PRO A 352 11.14 24.10 -7.84
CA PRO A 352 11.68 24.27 -9.18
C PRO A 352 12.61 23.10 -9.56
N LYS A 353 12.55 22.64 -10.81
CA LYS A 353 13.19 21.38 -11.22
C LYS A 353 14.70 21.52 -11.46
N PHE A 354 15.45 20.47 -11.15
CA PHE A 354 16.84 20.27 -11.58
C PHE A 354 16.91 19.23 -12.70
N LYS A 355 17.80 19.44 -13.66
CA LYS A 355 18.32 18.33 -14.48
C LYS A 355 19.63 17.89 -13.84
N VAL A 356 19.58 16.81 -13.06
CA VAL A 356 20.72 16.33 -12.27
C VAL A 356 20.85 14.82 -12.33
N GLY A 357 22.09 14.33 -12.37
CA GLY A 357 22.39 12.90 -12.23
C GLY A 357 23.84 12.57 -12.54
N VAL A 358 24.29 11.41 -12.08
CA VAL A 358 25.60 10.82 -12.38
C VAL A 358 25.53 10.12 -13.74
N ASN A 359 26.47 10.41 -14.62
CA ASN A 359 26.60 9.79 -15.94
C ASN A 359 27.53 8.58 -15.90
N SER A 360 28.64 8.67 -15.17
CA SER A 360 29.63 7.60 -14.96
C SER A 360 30.40 7.83 -13.65
N TYR A 361 31.17 6.84 -13.22
CA TYR A 361 31.96 6.88 -12.00
C TYR A 361 33.22 6.01 -12.14
N ASP A 362 34.21 6.27 -11.29
CA ASP A 362 35.34 5.38 -10.97
C ASP A 362 35.64 5.49 -9.47
N ASP A 363 36.71 4.82 -9.00
CA ASP A 363 37.09 4.79 -7.58
C ASP A 363 37.54 6.15 -7.04
N GLN A 364 37.76 7.16 -7.88
CA GLN A 364 38.24 8.47 -7.47
C GLN A 364 37.30 9.60 -7.89
N HIS A 365 36.37 9.38 -8.82
CA HIS A 365 35.58 10.44 -9.43
C HIS A 365 34.12 10.04 -9.69
N LEU A 366 33.23 11.03 -9.58
CA LEU A 366 31.86 10.99 -10.10
C LEU A 366 31.75 11.96 -11.28
N ASN A 367 31.43 11.46 -12.48
CA ASN A 367 31.02 12.32 -13.59
C ASN A 367 29.53 12.66 -13.42
N ILE A 368 29.23 13.92 -13.16
CA ILE A 368 27.88 14.41 -12.93
C ILE A 368 27.47 15.41 -14.00
N TYR A 369 26.18 15.45 -14.30
CA TYR A 369 25.55 16.57 -15.00
C TYR A 369 24.63 17.31 -14.03
N PHE A 370 24.76 18.63 -13.95
CA PHE A 370 23.92 19.48 -13.12
C PHE A 370 23.47 20.73 -13.88
N GLN A 371 22.17 20.95 -13.96
CA GLN A 371 21.58 22.17 -14.49
C GLN A 371 20.35 22.57 -13.66
N PRO A 372 20.46 23.63 -12.83
CA PRO A 372 19.36 24.10 -12.00
C PRO A 372 18.37 24.93 -12.81
N HIS A 373 17.17 25.14 -12.25
CA HIS A 373 16.21 26.12 -12.76
C HIS A 373 16.79 27.54 -12.67
N ALA A 374 16.41 28.43 -13.61
CA ALA A 374 16.94 29.79 -13.70
C ALA A 374 16.79 30.63 -12.42
N VAL A 375 15.81 30.31 -11.56
CA VAL A 375 15.62 30.98 -10.27
C VAL A 375 16.84 30.83 -9.35
N TYR A 376 17.59 29.72 -9.47
CA TYR A 376 18.77 29.48 -8.66
C TYR A 376 20.06 29.99 -9.30
N GLN A 377 20.01 30.68 -10.44
CA GLN A 377 21.21 31.00 -11.24
C GLN A 377 22.29 31.80 -10.49
N HIS A 378 21.92 32.52 -9.44
CA HIS A 378 22.79 33.33 -8.58
C HIS A 378 23.29 32.57 -7.34
N CYS A 379 22.74 31.37 -7.07
CA CYS A 379 23.08 30.55 -5.93
C CYS A 379 24.40 29.81 -6.13
N ASN A 380 25.01 29.42 -5.01
CA ASN A 380 26.13 28.49 -4.95
C ASN A 380 25.60 27.06 -4.91
N TYR A 381 26.29 26.13 -5.58
CA TYR A 381 25.87 24.73 -5.65
C TYR A 381 26.99 23.83 -5.14
N TYR A 382 26.62 22.78 -4.43
CA TYR A 382 27.56 21.82 -3.91
C TYR A 382 27.08 20.39 -4.16
N LEU A 383 28.04 19.48 -4.26
CA LEU A 383 27.82 18.08 -4.00
C LEU A 383 28.11 17.85 -2.51
N THR A 384 27.07 17.49 -1.76
CA THR A 384 27.12 17.30 -0.31
C THR A 384 27.02 15.81 0.01
N PHE A 385 27.95 15.36 0.84
CA PHE A 385 28.02 14.04 1.42
C PHE A 385 27.57 14.17 2.86
N GLU A 386 26.56 13.39 3.24
CA GLU A 386 25.94 13.48 4.56
C GLU A 386 25.88 12.10 5.20
N GLU A 387 26.44 11.96 6.39
CA GLU A 387 26.29 10.76 7.19
C GLU A 387 24.86 10.69 7.75
N ARG A 388 24.17 9.59 7.48
CA ARG A 388 22.71 9.50 7.62
C ARG A 388 22.20 9.68 9.05
N GLU A 389 22.94 9.22 10.04
CA GLU A 389 22.45 9.17 11.41
C GLU A 389 22.84 10.39 12.24
N SER A 390 24.07 10.87 12.06
CA SER A 390 24.61 12.06 12.73
C SER A 390 24.33 13.35 11.98
N GLU A 391 23.90 13.26 10.73
CA GLU A 391 23.66 14.38 9.81
C GLU A 391 24.91 15.27 9.57
N GLN A 392 26.11 14.76 9.90
CA GLN A 392 27.36 15.46 9.61
C GLN A 392 27.58 15.52 8.11
N THR A 393 28.03 16.69 7.62
CA THR A 393 28.19 16.93 6.18
C THR A 393 29.58 17.38 5.79
N TRP A 394 30.00 16.95 4.60
CA TRP A 394 31.11 17.53 3.85
C TRP A 394 30.61 17.90 2.45
N SER A 395 30.97 19.09 1.97
CA SER A 395 30.48 19.62 0.70
C SER A 395 31.62 20.15 -0.15
N GLN A 396 31.52 19.93 -1.45
CA GLN A 396 32.44 20.50 -2.45
C GLN A 396 31.67 21.24 -3.55
N PRO A 397 32.18 22.38 -4.05
CA PRO A 397 31.48 23.19 -5.03
C PRO A 397 31.32 22.46 -6.36
N ILE A 398 30.19 22.68 -7.03
CA ILE A 398 29.93 22.14 -8.38
C ILE A 398 29.44 23.24 -9.33
N GLU A 399 29.70 23.05 -10.62
CA GLU A 399 29.32 23.99 -11.68
C GLU A 399 28.10 23.50 -12.49
N ARG A 400 27.59 24.37 -13.37
CA ARG A 400 26.53 24.00 -14.33
C ARG A 400 27.13 23.25 -15.51
N GLY A 401 26.45 22.21 -15.97
CA GLY A 401 26.90 21.36 -17.07
C GLY A 401 27.44 20.02 -16.57
N GLU A 402 28.24 19.39 -17.41
CA GLU A 402 28.92 18.13 -17.10
C GLU A 402 30.28 18.41 -16.46
N GLN A 403 30.62 17.67 -15.40
CA GLN A 403 31.89 17.80 -14.69
C GLN A 403 32.29 16.49 -14.00
N ASN A 404 33.59 16.32 -13.76
CA ASN A 404 34.12 15.24 -12.92
C ASN A 404 34.40 15.79 -11.53
N VAL A 405 33.80 15.17 -10.52
CA VAL A 405 33.92 15.55 -9.11
C VAL A 405 34.77 14.51 -8.40
N SER A 406 35.89 14.91 -7.80
CA SER A 406 36.77 14.00 -7.07
C SER A 406 36.18 13.57 -5.72
N LEU A 407 36.43 12.32 -5.33
CA LEU A 407 36.03 11.73 -4.05
C LEU A 407 37.19 11.85 -3.06
N ASP A 408 37.00 12.59 -1.98
CA ASP A 408 37.99 12.75 -0.90
C ASP A 408 37.65 11.81 0.26
N TYR A 409 38.21 10.60 0.22
CA TYR A 409 37.97 9.58 1.25
C TYR A 409 38.48 9.96 2.63
N GLN A 410 39.48 10.86 2.73
CA GLN A 410 39.90 11.39 4.02
C GLN A 410 38.77 12.21 4.64
N ARG A 411 38.15 13.10 3.86
CA ARG A 411 36.98 13.88 4.33
C ARG A 411 35.76 13.01 4.60
N LEU A 412 35.48 12.01 3.77
CA LEU A 412 34.39 11.08 4.02
C LEU A 412 34.61 10.29 5.32
N SER A 413 35.85 9.92 5.65
CA SER A 413 36.18 9.22 6.90
C SER A 413 35.96 10.07 8.15
N GLU A 414 36.07 11.39 8.04
CA GLU A 414 35.84 12.35 9.13
C GLU A 414 34.36 12.45 9.52
N LEU A 415 33.43 12.07 8.62
CA LEU A 415 31.98 12.07 8.88
C LEU A 415 31.51 10.85 9.69
N LEU A 416 32.31 9.79 9.77
CA LEU A 416 31.87 8.50 10.30
C LEU A 416 31.82 8.51 11.84
N THR A 417 30.62 8.32 12.39
CA THR A 417 30.37 8.29 13.85
C THR A 417 30.21 6.88 14.41
N LYS A 418 29.99 5.88 13.55
CA LYS A 418 29.78 4.48 13.90
C LYS A 418 30.64 3.55 13.04
N LYS A 419 30.84 2.32 13.52
CA LYS A 419 31.58 1.27 12.83
C LYS A 419 30.97 0.86 11.50
N LYS A 420 29.63 0.91 11.39
CA LYS A 420 28.89 0.76 10.13
C LYS A 420 28.05 2.02 9.93
N SER A 421 28.07 2.59 8.73
CA SER A 421 27.40 3.86 8.46
C SER A 421 27.01 3.99 6.99
N ILE A 422 26.16 4.97 6.69
CA ILE A 422 25.73 5.29 5.32
C ILE A 422 25.92 6.78 5.09
N ILE A 423 26.65 7.12 4.03
CA ILE A 423 26.79 8.49 3.54
C ILE A 423 25.87 8.67 2.32
N ASP A 424 24.83 9.47 2.47
CA ASP A 424 23.95 9.86 1.38
C ASP A 424 24.58 11.01 0.56
N VAL A 425 24.37 10.98 -0.76
CA VAL A 425 24.91 12.02 -1.67
C VAL A 425 23.78 12.91 -2.18
N PHE A 426 23.92 14.20 -1.92
CA PHE A 426 22.97 15.24 -2.27
C PHE A 426 23.60 16.28 -3.20
N VAL A 427 22.77 16.90 -4.02
CA VAL A 427 23.04 18.24 -4.52
C VAL A 427 22.35 19.23 -3.60
N THR A 428 23.12 20.17 -3.09
CA THR A 428 22.66 21.28 -2.25
C THR A 428 22.86 22.60 -2.97
N VAL A 429 21.96 23.54 -2.72
CA VAL A 429 21.97 24.87 -3.33
C VAL A 429 21.80 25.89 -2.22
N TYR A 430 22.70 26.87 -2.18
CA TYR A 430 22.74 27.93 -1.17
C TYR A 430 22.60 29.30 -1.80
N ASP A 431 21.74 30.13 -1.23
CA ASP A 431 21.71 31.57 -1.49
C ASP A 431 22.41 32.28 -0.33
N GLY A 432 23.61 32.82 -0.59
CA GLY A 432 24.52 33.23 0.49
C GLY A 432 24.89 32.02 1.38
N GLU A 433 24.53 32.11 2.66
CA GLU A 433 24.72 31.05 3.67
C GLU A 433 23.49 30.16 3.87
N THR A 434 22.35 30.51 3.26
CA THR A 434 21.06 29.85 3.48
C THR A 434 20.87 28.67 2.52
N LEU A 435 20.57 27.48 3.05
CA LEU A 435 20.29 26.29 2.23
C LEU A 435 18.89 26.38 1.62
N VAL A 436 18.80 26.66 0.32
CA VAL A 436 17.52 26.84 -0.39
C VAL A 436 17.02 25.60 -1.11
N ARG A 437 17.87 24.56 -1.21
CA ARG A 437 17.48 23.27 -1.78
C ARG A 437 18.44 22.14 -1.43
N LYS A 438 17.89 20.95 -1.16
CA LYS A 438 18.62 19.68 -1.03
C LYS A 438 17.91 18.55 -1.78
N GLN A 439 18.65 17.76 -2.58
CA GLN A 439 18.09 16.64 -3.35
C GLN A 439 19.11 15.51 -3.60
N LYS A 440 18.72 14.24 -3.37
CA LYS A 440 19.57 13.07 -3.67
C LYS A 440 19.90 12.96 -5.16
N ILE A 441 21.14 12.57 -5.48
CA ILE A 441 21.61 12.40 -6.86
C ILE A 441 21.45 10.95 -7.34
N LYS A 442 21.01 10.78 -8.60
CA LYS A 442 20.73 9.47 -9.21
C LYS A 442 21.77 9.06 -10.24
N TYR A 443 22.10 7.78 -10.30
CA TYR A 443 22.84 7.20 -11.42
C TYR A 443 21.89 6.92 -12.59
N LYS A 444 22.07 7.63 -13.70
CA LYS A 444 21.08 7.69 -14.80
C LYS A 444 20.81 6.32 -15.44
N THR A 445 21.86 5.53 -15.63
CA THR A 445 21.82 4.19 -16.27
C THR A 445 21.88 3.05 -15.25
N GLY A 446 21.91 3.37 -13.95
CA GLY A 446 22.08 2.39 -12.88
C GLY A 446 20.99 1.31 -12.87
N ILE A 447 21.43 0.07 -12.64
CA ILE A 447 20.59 -1.08 -12.32
C ILE A 447 20.77 -1.36 -10.83
N TYR A 448 19.68 -1.26 -10.08
CA TYR A 448 19.70 -1.54 -8.65
C TYR A 448 19.84 -3.05 -8.41
N LYS A 449 20.79 -3.38 -7.54
CA LYS A 449 21.02 -4.70 -6.96
C LYS A 449 21.43 -4.48 -5.50
N LYS A 450 20.86 -5.23 -4.56
CA LYS A 450 20.97 -5.01 -3.11
C LYS A 450 22.39 -5.30 -2.57
N ASP A 451 23.03 -6.29 -3.16
CA ASP A 451 24.36 -6.81 -2.87
C ASP A 451 25.45 -6.31 -3.84
N LYS A 452 25.12 -5.42 -4.77
CA LYS A 452 26.09 -4.89 -5.73
C LYS A 452 26.82 -3.68 -5.19
N VAL A 453 28.13 -3.83 -5.05
CA VAL A 453 29.07 -2.73 -4.83
C VAL A 453 29.52 -2.19 -6.19
N GLN A 454 29.27 -0.90 -6.43
CA GLN A 454 29.62 -0.23 -7.69
C GLN A 454 31.12 0.08 -7.76
N THR A 455 31.66 0.59 -6.65
CA THR A 455 33.10 0.83 -6.41
C THR A 455 33.41 0.47 -4.97
N LEU A 456 34.63 -0.05 -4.75
CA LEU A 456 35.14 -0.44 -3.45
C LEU A 456 36.48 0.23 -3.22
N VAL A 457 36.55 1.12 -2.24
CA VAL A 457 37.81 1.75 -1.82
C VAL A 457 38.11 1.36 -0.39
N GLU A 458 39.24 0.69 -0.20
CA GLU A 458 39.80 0.36 1.10
C GLU A 458 40.91 1.36 1.45
N GLN A 459 40.81 2.01 2.61
CA GLN A 459 41.83 2.96 3.04
C GLN A 459 42.07 2.91 4.55
N ALA A 460 43.35 2.91 4.93
CA ALA A 460 43.77 2.94 6.33
C ALA A 460 43.73 4.37 6.89
N PHE A 461 43.11 4.53 8.07
CA PHE A 461 43.06 5.78 8.84
C PHE A 461 43.51 5.50 10.27
N GLY A 462 44.81 5.61 10.53
CA GLY A 462 45.39 5.26 11.83
C GLY A 462 45.34 3.76 12.09
N ALA A 463 44.66 3.32 13.15
CA ALA A 463 44.57 1.91 13.55
C ALA A 463 43.38 1.14 12.93
N ARG A 464 42.56 1.83 12.11
CA ARG A 464 41.39 1.26 11.44
C ARG A 464 41.55 1.31 9.93
N THR A 465 41.06 0.29 9.25
CA THR A 465 40.86 0.25 7.80
C THR A 465 39.38 0.48 7.53
N VAL A 466 39.05 1.49 6.73
CA VAL A 466 37.68 1.82 6.36
C VAL A 466 37.41 1.37 4.93
N TYR A 467 36.28 0.72 4.72
CA TYR A 467 35.76 0.30 3.43
C TYR A 467 34.67 1.26 2.98
N PHE A 468 34.87 1.93 1.84
CA PHE A 468 33.87 2.76 1.19
C PHE A 468 33.29 2.03 -0.01
N MET A 469 32.00 1.68 0.09
CA MET A 469 31.28 0.96 -0.95
C MET A 469 30.23 1.87 -1.55
N MET A 470 30.42 2.29 -2.80
CA MET A 470 29.35 3.00 -3.50
C MET A 470 28.26 2.01 -3.89
N THR A 471 27.03 2.24 -3.46
CA THR A 471 25.87 1.40 -3.78
C THR A 471 24.68 2.24 -4.25
N LEU A 472 23.63 1.58 -4.74
CA LEU A 472 22.42 2.22 -5.23
C LEU A 472 21.23 1.93 -4.32
N THR A 473 20.33 2.90 -4.18
CA THR A 473 18.99 2.68 -3.64
C THR A 473 18.04 2.14 -4.73
N PRO A 474 16.85 1.60 -4.39
CA PRO A 474 15.83 1.20 -5.38
C PRO A 474 15.43 2.33 -6.35
N PHE A 475 15.54 3.59 -5.92
CA PHE A 475 15.29 4.77 -6.75
C PHE A 475 16.49 5.23 -7.57
N LYS A 476 17.56 4.42 -7.60
CA LYS A 476 18.85 4.65 -8.27
C LYS A 476 19.65 5.82 -7.71
N ASN A 477 19.32 6.31 -6.50
CA ASN A 477 20.17 7.28 -5.81
C ASN A 477 21.47 6.61 -5.40
N ILE A 478 22.59 7.32 -5.55
CA ILE A 478 23.90 6.88 -5.06
C ILE A 478 23.99 7.14 -3.55
N LYS A 479 24.60 6.21 -2.84
CA LYS A 479 25.04 6.33 -1.45
C LYS A 479 26.37 5.59 -1.28
N PHE A 480 27.11 5.90 -0.22
CA PHE A 480 28.23 5.09 0.22
C PHE A 480 27.82 4.34 1.48
N GLU A 481 27.89 3.03 1.43
CA GLU A 481 27.86 2.20 2.63
C GLU A 481 29.30 2.07 3.13
N THR A 482 29.49 2.16 4.45
CA THR A 482 30.81 2.07 5.04
C THR A 482 30.83 1.10 6.20
N PHE A 483 31.97 0.43 6.37
CA PHE A 483 32.32 -0.18 7.63
C PHE A 483 33.83 -0.03 7.90
N ASP A 484 34.22 -0.05 9.17
CA ASP A 484 35.63 -0.06 9.55
C ASP A 484 36.01 -1.29 10.39
N LEU A 485 37.27 -1.70 10.24
CA LEU A 485 37.89 -2.81 10.94
C LEU A 485 39.20 -2.35 11.57
N SER A 486 39.42 -2.67 12.84
CA SER A 486 40.75 -2.55 13.43
C SER A 486 41.74 -3.53 12.79
N ALA A 487 43.04 -3.26 12.94
CA ALA A 487 44.09 -4.16 12.45
C ALA A 487 43.93 -5.61 12.97
N ARG A 488 43.47 -5.78 14.23
CA ARG A 488 43.21 -7.09 14.83
C ARG A 488 42.03 -7.79 14.18
N GLU A 489 40.92 -7.09 13.96
CA GLU A 489 39.72 -7.66 13.34
C GLU A 489 39.97 -8.07 11.88
N LEU A 490 40.70 -7.23 11.14
CA LEU A 490 41.10 -7.53 9.77
C LEU A 490 42.03 -8.76 9.73
N GLN A 491 42.98 -8.84 10.68
CA GLN A 491 43.82 -10.03 10.81
C GLN A 491 42.99 -11.28 11.11
N VAL A 492 42.06 -11.23 12.08
CA VAL A 492 41.19 -12.35 12.42
C VAL A 492 40.38 -12.82 11.21
N LEU A 493 39.80 -11.89 10.43
CA LEU A 493 39.07 -12.24 9.21
C LEU A 493 39.98 -12.93 8.18
N ASN A 494 41.15 -12.35 7.90
CA ASN A 494 42.06 -12.86 6.89
C ASN A 494 42.67 -14.22 7.28
N ASP A 495 43.05 -14.40 8.55
CA ASP A 495 43.65 -15.63 9.06
C ASP A 495 42.64 -16.80 9.06
N ASN A 496 41.34 -16.50 9.07
CA ASN A 496 40.26 -17.50 9.10
C ASN A 496 39.44 -17.54 7.80
N ASN A 497 39.95 -16.97 6.69
CA ASN A 497 39.25 -16.94 5.41
C ASN A 497 39.37 -18.25 4.61
N VAL A 498 38.95 -19.35 5.24
CA VAL A 498 38.93 -20.69 4.65
C VAL A 498 37.59 -21.34 5.00
N LYS A 499 36.84 -21.75 3.96
CA LYS A 499 35.53 -22.37 4.14
C LYS A 499 35.62 -23.72 4.84
N ASN A 500 34.66 -23.98 5.70
CA ASN A 500 34.47 -25.24 6.41
C ASN A 500 33.03 -25.72 6.20
N ASN A 501 32.90 -26.87 5.54
CA ASN A 501 31.59 -27.46 5.19
C ASN A 501 30.71 -27.76 6.41
N ASN A 502 31.30 -27.91 7.61
CA ASN A 502 30.56 -28.17 8.84
C ASN A 502 30.07 -26.92 9.58
N ILE A 503 30.55 -25.72 9.22
CA ILE A 503 30.23 -24.47 9.94
C ILE A 503 29.07 -23.77 9.25
N TRP A 504 27.94 -23.65 9.95
CA TRP A 504 26.72 -23.04 9.44
C TRP A 504 26.33 -21.85 10.32
N MET A 505 25.97 -20.72 9.70
CA MET A 505 25.60 -19.50 10.42
C MET A 505 24.13 -19.14 10.15
N ILE A 506 23.39 -18.87 11.21
CA ILE A 506 21.93 -18.72 11.21
C ILE A 506 21.55 -17.43 11.93
N GLY A 507 20.48 -16.78 11.49
CA GLY A 507 19.85 -15.73 12.27
C GLY A 507 18.57 -15.21 11.64
N GLU A 508 18.09 -14.10 12.19
CA GLU A 508 16.86 -13.45 11.77
C GLU A 508 17.16 -11.98 11.46
N ARG A 509 16.39 -11.03 12.00
CA ARG A 509 16.89 -9.67 12.14
C ARG A 509 17.94 -9.67 13.26
N THR A 510 18.83 -8.68 13.23
CA THR A 510 19.85 -8.53 14.28
C THR A 510 19.25 -8.41 15.68
N ASP A 511 17.99 -7.98 15.78
CA ASP A 511 17.29 -7.70 17.03
C ASP A 511 16.30 -8.79 17.47
N THR A 512 16.19 -9.94 16.78
CA THR A 512 15.19 -10.99 17.12
C THR A 512 15.73 -12.42 17.18
N ALA A 513 15.09 -13.24 18.02
CA ALA A 513 15.20 -14.69 18.02
C ALA A 513 13.86 -15.36 18.38
N GLN A 514 12.87 -15.22 17.49
CA GLN A 514 11.48 -15.66 17.76
C GLN A 514 10.86 -16.52 16.64
N GLU A 515 11.56 -16.74 15.53
CA GLU A 515 10.99 -17.27 14.29
C GLU A 515 11.71 -18.56 13.81
N SER A 516 11.66 -18.85 12.50
CA SER A 516 12.26 -20.05 11.91
C SER A 516 13.77 -20.15 12.15
N GLY A 517 14.48 -19.04 12.33
CA GLY A 517 15.92 -19.03 12.54
C GLY A 517 16.29 -19.72 13.85
N ILE A 518 15.70 -19.28 14.97
CA ILE A 518 16.01 -19.86 16.29
C ILE A 518 15.54 -21.33 16.41
N GLN A 519 14.44 -21.71 15.74
CA GLN A 519 13.97 -23.10 15.73
C GLN A 519 14.91 -24.01 14.94
N MET A 520 15.34 -23.58 13.75
CA MET A 520 16.30 -24.33 12.93
C MET A 520 17.64 -24.51 13.67
N PHE A 521 18.12 -23.45 14.34
CA PHE A 521 19.36 -23.50 15.12
C PHE A 521 19.31 -24.55 16.23
N LYS A 522 18.26 -24.54 17.06
CA LYS A 522 18.09 -25.53 18.13
C LYS A 522 17.98 -26.95 17.57
N TRP A 523 17.21 -27.12 16.50
CA TRP A 523 17.05 -28.43 15.87
C TRP A 523 18.38 -28.98 15.37
N LEU A 524 19.22 -28.15 14.71
CA LEU A 524 20.54 -28.56 14.21
C LEU A 524 21.47 -28.99 15.35
N GLN A 525 21.50 -28.25 16.46
CA GLN A 525 22.30 -28.60 17.64
C GLN A 525 21.89 -29.93 18.26
N GLU A 526 20.60 -30.25 18.24
CA GLU A 526 20.05 -31.45 18.86
C GLU A 526 20.13 -32.69 17.96
N HIS A 527 20.09 -32.53 16.64
CA HIS A 527 19.84 -33.64 15.70
C HIS A 527 20.97 -33.88 14.70
N THR A 528 22.01 -33.04 14.66
CA THR A 528 23.07 -33.14 13.65
C THR A 528 24.47 -32.88 14.24
N ASP A 529 25.51 -33.27 13.51
CA ASP A 529 26.91 -32.95 13.84
C ASP A 529 27.37 -31.59 13.27
N VAL A 530 26.45 -30.82 12.67
CA VAL A 530 26.75 -29.49 12.12
C VAL A 530 27.14 -28.55 13.24
N GLU A 531 28.23 -27.81 13.03
CA GLU A 531 28.67 -26.75 13.92
C GLU A 531 27.87 -25.47 13.62
N ALA A 532 26.64 -25.44 14.15
CA ALA A 532 25.70 -24.34 13.95
C ALA A 532 25.99 -23.16 14.90
N TYR A 533 25.94 -21.94 14.36
CA TYR A 533 26.13 -20.68 15.07
C TYR A 533 24.93 -19.74 14.87
N TYR A 534 24.39 -19.18 15.96
CA TYR A 534 23.29 -18.20 15.89
C TYR A 534 23.79 -16.78 16.11
N VAL A 535 23.46 -15.84 15.23
CA VAL A 535 23.92 -14.44 15.31
C VAL A 535 22.81 -13.54 15.83
N ILE A 536 23.12 -12.74 16.85
CA ILE A 536 22.20 -11.77 17.45
C ILE A 536 22.96 -10.58 18.07
N ASP A 537 22.35 -9.39 18.07
CA ASP A 537 22.87 -8.22 18.75
C ASP A 537 22.71 -8.37 20.28
N GLU A 538 23.76 -8.07 21.04
CA GLU A 538 23.75 -8.20 22.51
C GLU A 538 22.78 -7.22 23.19
N THR A 539 22.32 -6.18 22.48
CA THR A 539 21.32 -5.21 22.93
C THR A 539 19.88 -5.63 22.66
N SER A 540 19.67 -6.73 21.93
CA SER A 540 18.33 -7.30 21.69
C SER A 540 17.68 -7.75 23.00
N GLU A 541 16.37 -7.52 23.14
CA GLU A 541 15.57 -8.05 24.25
C GLU A 541 15.57 -9.59 24.28
N ASP A 542 15.72 -10.25 23.12
CA ASP A 542 15.73 -11.70 23.00
C ASP A 542 17.09 -12.33 23.35
N TYR A 543 18.18 -11.55 23.34
CA TYR A 543 19.54 -12.06 23.59
C TYR A 543 19.64 -12.77 24.94
N ALA A 544 19.05 -12.17 25.98
CA ALA A 544 19.10 -12.71 27.33
C ALA A 544 18.51 -14.12 27.43
N GLY A 545 17.49 -14.42 26.62
CA GLY A 545 16.78 -15.70 26.57
C GLY A 545 17.55 -16.80 25.85
N ILE A 546 18.58 -16.48 25.06
CA ILE A 546 19.32 -17.48 24.26
C ILE A 546 20.83 -17.49 24.52
N GLN A 547 21.42 -16.48 25.17
CA GLN A 547 22.88 -16.38 25.41
C GLN A 547 23.52 -17.57 26.15
N HIS A 548 22.71 -18.41 26.80
CA HIS A 548 23.17 -19.59 27.53
C HIS A 548 23.33 -20.82 26.62
N LEU A 549 22.82 -20.77 25.38
CA LEU A 549 23.00 -21.81 24.38
C LEU A 549 24.43 -21.74 23.82
N ASP A 550 24.99 -22.90 23.51
CA ASP A 550 26.31 -22.98 22.87
C ASP A 550 26.29 -22.30 21.50
N HIS A 551 27.41 -21.71 21.07
CA HIS A 551 27.58 -21.12 19.73
C HIS A 551 26.63 -19.95 19.39
N VAL A 552 26.15 -19.21 20.39
CA VAL A 552 25.50 -17.90 20.16
C VAL A 552 26.57 -16.81 19.99
N LEU A 553 26.60 -16.22 18.80
CA LEU A 553 27.53 -15.17 18.40
C LEU A 553 26.93 -13.79 18.63
N ARG A 554 27.64 -12.96 19.41
CA ARG A 554 27.34 -11.53 19.49
C ARG A 554 27.68 -10.85 18.17
N PHE A 555 26.73 -10.10 17.61
CA PHE A 555 26.91 -9.40 16.35
C PHE A 555 28.15 -8.49 16.37
N GLY A 556 28.97 -8.54 15.33
CA GLY A 556 30.23 -7.77 15.24
C GLY A 556 31.36 -8.15 16.22
N SER A 557 31.21 -9.18 17.06
CA SER A 557 32.29 -9.63 17.97
C SER A 557 33.47 -10.28 17.22
N GLU A 558 34.63 -10.37 17.88
CA GLU A 558 35.81 -11.04 17.31
C GLU A 558 35.54 -12.50 16.93
N GLU A 559 34.73 -13.21 17.74
CA GLU A 559 34.33 -14.58 17.44
C GLU A 559 33.43 -14.64 16.21
N HIS A 560 32.51 -13.69 16.06
CA HIS A 560 31.70 -13.58 14.85
C HIS A 560 32.56 -13.28 13.60
N LEU A 561 33.53 -12.37 13.72
CA LEU A 561 34.50 -12.09 12.66
C LEU A 561 35.38 -13.31 12.32
N ARG A 562 35.67 -14.18 13.30
CA ARG A 562 36.38 -15.43 13.10
C ARG A 562 35.53 -16.45 12.34
N ILE A 563 34.27 -16.64 12.75
CA ILE A 563 33.38 -17.68 12.21
C ILE A 563 32.78 -17.33 10.84
N ALA A 564 32.35 -16.09 10.64
CA ALA A 564 31.66 -15.67 9.41
C ALA A 564 32.39 -16.03 8.10
N PRO A 565 33.71 -15.81 7.94
CA PRO A 565 34.40 -16.17 6.70
C PRO A 565 34.58 -17.68 6.53
N GLN A 566 34.49 -18.48 7.59
CA GLN A 566 34.58 -19.94 7.53
C GLN A 566 33.25 -20.62 7.18
N ALA A 567 32.12 -19.97 7.46
CA ALA A 567 30.80 -20.57 7.27
C ALA A 567 30.57 -20.95 5.78
N GLN A 568 30.19 -22.21 5.55
CA GLN A 568 29.80 -22.72 4.24
C GLN A 568 28.33 -22.42 3.93
N VAL A 569 27.47 -22.41 4.95
CA VAL A 569 26.03 -22.15 4.81
C VAL A 569 25.64 -20.92 5.63
N LEU A 570 24.92 -20.00 4.99
CA LEU A 570 24.34 -18.81 5.60
C LEU A 570 22.81 -18.90 5.51
N MET A 571 22.11 -18.89 6.64
CA MET A 571 20.65 -19.01 6.68
C MET A 571 20.03 -17.82 7.39
N CYS A 572 19.05 -17.17 6.76
CA CYS A 572 18.33 -16.09 7.38
C CYS A 572 16.84 -16.07 7.02
N THR A 573 15.99 -15.63 7.94
CA THR A 573 14.56 -15.37 7.67
C THR A 573 14.34 -14.05 6.90
N HIS A 574 15.38 -13.22 6.82
CA HIS A 574 15.48 -11.95 6.12
C HIS A 574 16.71 -11.98 5.19
N ASP A 575 17.24 -10.83 4.78
CA ASP A 575 18.50 -10.80 4.03
C ASP A 575 19.69 -11.24 4.87
N ILE A 576 20.64 -11.92 4.22
CA ILE A 576 21.90 -12.41 4.83
C ILE A 576 22.71 -11.27 5.47
N GLU A 577 22.54 -10.03 5.03
CA GLU A 577 23.18 -8.85 5.63
C GLU A 577 22.89 -8.70 7.14
N ASN A 578 21.77 -9.24 7.64
CA ASN A 578 21.43 -9.22 9.07
C ASN A 578 22.32 -10.13 9.92
N ILE A 579 23.05 -11.07 9.31
CA ILE A 579 23.90 -12.02 10.03
C ILE A 579 25.38 -11.88 9.67
N MET A 580 25.76 -10.90 8.84
CA MET A 580 27.15 -10.71 8.42
C MET A 580 27.83 -9.54 9.15
N PRO A 581 29.08 -9.71 9.63
CA PRO A 581 29.79 -8.64 10.30
C PRO A 581 30.35 -7.60 9.31
N TYR A 582 30.37 -7.90 8.01
CA TYR A 582 30.77 -7.06 6.89
C TYR A 582 29.69 -7.06 5.79
N LYS A 583 29.94 -6.40 4.65
CA LYS A 583 28.99 -6.36 3.53
C LYS A 583 28.76 -7.75 2.95
N ALA A 584 27.50 -8.20 2.92
CA ALA A 584 27.08 -9.42 2.25
C ALA A 584 27.06 -9.22 0.72
N ALA A 585 28.23 -9.27 0.09
CA ALA A 585 28.41 -9.04 -1.34
C ALA A 585 29.59 -9.86 -1.90
N PRO A 586 29.57 -10.21 -3.20
CA PRO A 586 30.72 -10.84 -3.85
C PRO A 586 32.01 -10.02 -3.67
N GLY A 587 33.14 -10.70 -3.45
CA GLY A 587 34.44 -10.09 -3.22
C GLY A 587 34.77 -9.81 -1.74
N PHE A 588 33.86 -10.13 -0.81
CA PHE A 588 34.09 -10.01 0.63
C PHE A 588 34.25 -11.38 1.29
N TRP A 589 35.49 -11.74 1.66
CA TRP A 589 35.86 -12.94 2.44
C TRP A 589 35.11 -14.23 2.07
N GLY A 590 35.09 -14.53 0.76
CA GLY A 590 34.51 -15.76 0.23
C GLY A 590 32.98 -15.83 0.32
N TYR A 591 32.28 -14.68 0.39
CA TYR A 591 30.81 -14.65 0.40
C TYR A 591 30.21 -15.34 -0.83
N GLU A 592 30.81 -15.15 -2.01
CA GLU A 592 30.41 -15.82 -3.26
C GLU A 592 30.46 -17.34 -3.16
N ASP A 593 31.34 -17.89 -2.32
CA ASP A 593 31.55 -19.33 -2.14
C ASP A 593 30.64 -19.95 -1.06
N THR A 594 29.75 -19.15 -0.46
CA THR A 594 28.77 -19.62 0.53
C THR A 594 27.43 -19.97 -0.11
N THR A 595 26.79 -21.00 0.44
CA THR A 595 25.43 -21.41 0.10
C THR A 595 24.44 -20.59 0.94
N LYS A 596 23.65 -19.72 0.31
CA LYS A 596 22.72 -18.79 0.97
C LYS A 596 21.30 -19.35 0.97
N ILE A 597 20.70 -19.46 2.15
CA ILE A 597 19.38 -20.04 2.36
C ILE A 597 18.44 -18.99 2.92
N PHE A 598 17.28 -18.87 2.28
CA PHE A 598 16.19 -18.02 2.76
C PHE A 598 15.14 -18.87 3.47
N LEU A 599 15.12 -18.77 4.81
CA LEU A 599 14.21 -19.52 5.68
C LEU A 599 12.78 -18.93 5.70
N GLN A 600 12.60 -17.74 5.13
CA GLN A 600 11.40 -16.90 5.23
C GLN A 600 11.01 -16.50 6.67
N HIS A 601 10.20 -15.44 6.78
CA HIS A 601 9.54 -15.02 8.03
C HIS A 601 8.01 -15.19 7.97
N GLY A 602 7.52 -15.96 7.00
CA GLY A 602 6.11 -16.29 6.83
C GLY A 602 5.77 -16.64 5.39
N VAL A 603 4.70 -17.42 5.22
CA VAL A 603 4.24 -17.89 3.91
C VAL A 603 3.91 -16.73 2.98
N LEU A 604 4.41 -16.79 1.75
CA LEU A 604 4.24 -15.75 0.74
C LEU A 604 2.88 -15.86 0.01
N GLY A 605 2.55 -14.82 -0.77
CA GLY A 605 1.40 -14.82 -1.68
C GLY A 605 0.33 -13.75 -1.41
N ARG A 606 0.45 -12.97 -0.33
CA ARG A 606 -0.44 -11.82 -0.08
C ARG A 606 0.05 -10.55 -0.75
N LYS A 607 1.22 -10.09 -0.34
CA LYS A 607 1.84 -8.85 -0.84
C LYS A 607 3.14 -9.16 -1.55
N ASN A 608 3.51 -8.27 -2.45
CA ASN A 608 4.84 -8.27 -3.01
C ASN A 608 5.90 -8.02 -1.93
N VAL A 609 6.95 -8.84 -1.91
CA VAL A 609 8.10 -8.75 -1.00
C VAL A 609 9.35 -8.31 -1.76
N GLU A 610 10.42 -7.93 -1.06
CA GLU A 610 11.63 -7.36 -1.68
C GLU A 610 12.68 -8.39 -2.12
N TYR A 611 12.47 -9.69 -1.88
CA TYR A 611 13.46 -10.76 -2.11
C TYR A 611 13.51 -11.32 -3.54
N HIS A 612 13.09 -10.53 -4.55
CA HIS A 612 13.08 -11.00 -5.95
C HIS A 612 14.49 -11.30 -6.42
N ARG A 613 14.69 -12.42 -7.13
CA ARG A 613 15.99 -12.84 -7.67
C ARG A 613 16.67 -11.74 -8.49
N LYS A 614 15.88 -10.96 -9.25
CA LYS A 614 16.37 -9.85 -10.08
C LYS A 614 17.02 -8.71 -9.28
N TYR A 615 16.81 -8.60 -7.97
CA TYR A 615 17.42 -7.58 -7.13
C TYR A 615 18.76 -7.99 -6.53
N TYR A 616 19.29 -9.19 -6.84
CA TYR A 616 20.58 -9.66 -6.34
C TYR A 616 21.53 -10.01 -7.50
N GLU A 617 22.84 -9.83 -7.31
CA GLU A 617 23.89 -10.43 -8.14
C GLU A 617 24.16 -11.87 -7.70
N SER A 618 24.25 -12.09 -6.39
CA SER A 618 24.32 -13.38 -5.72
C SER A 618 23.02 -13.60 -4.92
N PRO A 619 21.93 -14.07 -5.55
CA PRO A 619 20.67 -14.37 -4.86
C PRO A 619 20.82 -15.54 -3.89
N PHE A 620 19.73 -15.88 -3.20
CA PHE A 620 19.64 -17.09 -2.42
C PHE A 620 19.75 -18.34 -3.32
N ASP A 621 20.50 -19.33 -2.86
CA ASP A 621 20.71 -20.62 -3.53
C ASP A 621 19.58 -21.60 -3.22
N LEU A 622 18.93 -21.44 -2.07
CA LEU A 622 17.75 -22.20 -1.68
C LEU A 622 16.72 -21.30 -0.99
N PHE A 623 15.48 -21.39 -1.46
CA PHE A 623 14.32 -20.69 -0.93
C PHE A 623 13.36 -21.72 -0.33
N ASN A 624 13.15 -21.68 0.99
CA ASN A 624 12.20 -22.57 1.65
C ASN A 624 10.78 -22.06 1.44
N VAL A 625 9.84 -22.94 1.11
CA VAL A 625 8.42 -22.60 0.93
C VAL A 625 7.54 -23.68 1.57
N SER A 626 6.27 -23.33 1.80
CA SER A 626 5.30 -24.19 2.48
C SER A 626 4.47 -25.07 1.54
N SER A 627 4.38 -24.73 0.26
CA SER A 627 3.63 -25.50 -0.72
C SER A 627 4.16 -25.43 -2.15
N ASP A 628 3.74 -26.39 -2.98
CA ASP A 628 3.96 -26.37 -4.43
C ASP A 628 3.35 -25.15 -5.10
N TYR A 629 2.21 -24.67 -4.58
CA TYR A 629 1.57 -23.46 -5.08
C TYR A 629 2.47 -22.25 -4.83
N GLU A 630 2.95 -22.07 -3.59
CA GLU A 630 3.87 -20.98 -3.25
C GLU A 630 5.15 -21.04 -4.10
N LYS A 631 5.71 -22.25 -4.27
CA LYS A 631 6.87 -22.51 -5.13
C LYS A 631 6.65 -21.98 -6.55
N ARG A 632 5.60 -22.45 -7.21
CA ARG A 632 5.38 -22.21 -8.66
C ARG A 632 4.89 -20.79 -8.93
N ASP A 633 3.83 -20.38 -8.24
CA ASP A 633 3.07 -19.19 -8.61
C ASP A 633 3.68 -17.93 -8.01
N VAL A 634 4.32 -18.02 -6.84
CA VAL A 634 4.91 -16.86 -6.16
C VAL A 634 6.42 -16.79 -6.40
N VAL A 635 7.15 -17.82 -6.02
CA VAL A 635 8.63 -17.75 -5.98
C VAL A 635 9.24 -17.91 -7.37
N MET A 636 8.74 -18.84 -8.19
CA MET A 636 9.24 -19.03 -9.55
C MET A 636 8.68 -17.98 -10.53
N GLN A 637 7.36 -17.88 -10.64
CA GLN A 637 6.73 -16.99 -11.62
C GLN A 637 6.94 -15.50 -11.33
N GLU A 638 6.66 -15.05 -10.10
CA GLU A 638 6.70 -13.61 -9.78
C GLU A 638 8.09 -13.14 -9.33
N MET A 639 8.79 -13.95 -8.52
CA MET A 639 10.11 -13.58 -7.95
C MET A 639 11.30 -14.01 -8.82
N GLY A 640 11.08 -14.92 -9.78
CA GLY A 640 12.04 -15.29 -10.82
C GLY A 640 13.10 -16.32 -10.42
N TYR A 641 12.86 -17.12 -9.37
CA TYR A 641 13.72 -18.25 -8.99
C TYR A 641 13.46 -19.49 -9.86
N LYS A 642 14.45 -20.38 -9.94
CA LYS A 642 14.33 -21.65 -10.65
C LYS A 642 13.81 -22.77 -9.76
N ASP A 643 13.37 -23.86 -10.37
CA ASP A 643 12.81 -25.01 -9.66
C ASP A 643 13.80 -25.61 -8.65
N GLU A 644 15.08 -25.71 -9.03
CA GLU A 644 16.20 -26.19 -8.22
C GLU A 644 16.70 -25.18 -7.15
N GLU A 645 16.19 -23.95 -7.16
CA GLU A 645 16.48 -22.91 -6.17
C GLU A 645 15.38 -22.84 -5.08
N VAL A 646 14.37 -23.71 -5.13
CA VAL A 646 13.19 -23.64 -4.23
C VAL A 646 12.81 -25.02 -3.69
N ALA A 647 12.73 -25.15 -2.37
CA ALA A 647 12.37 -26.39 -1.68
C ALA A 647 11.05 -26.27 -0.91
N VAL A 648 10.13 -27.20 -1.16
CA VAL A 648 8.85 -27.31 -0.45
C VAL A 648 9.09 -28.11 0.84
N THR A 649 9.42 -27.39 1.91
CA THR A 649 9.82 -28.00 3.19
C THR A 649 8.84 -27.72 4.32
N GLY A 650 8.01 -26.67 4.17
CA GLY A 650 7.41 -25.97 5.31
C GLY A 650 8.43 -25.08 6.02
N LEU A 651 7.96 -24.29 6.98
CA LEU A 651 8.81 -23.36 7.74
C LEU A 651 9.29 -24.02 9.04
N PRO A 652 10.57 -23.90 9.43
CA PRO A 652 11.09 -24.44 10.69
C PRO A 652 10.27 -24.08 11.92
N ARG A 653 9.70 -22.86 11.97
CA ARG A 653 8.88 -22.43 13.12
C ARG A 653 7.61 -23.24 13.34
N PHE A 654 7.12 -23.94 12.31
CA PHE A 654 5.93 -24.77 12.40
C PHE A 654 6.14 -26.01 13.27
N ASP A 655 7.38 -26.47 13.46
CA ASP A 655 7.66 -27.64 14.32
C ASP A 655 7.30 -27.40 15.79
N ARG A 656 7.21 -26.14 16.24
CA ARG A 656 6.76 -25.81 17.61
C ARG A 656 5.24 -25.68 17.74
N LEU A 657 4.49 -25.65 16.64
CA LEU A 657 3.05 -25.37 16.65
C LEU A 657 2.23 -26.63 16.99
N PRO A 658 1.35 -26.61 18.00
CA PRO A 658 0.51 -27.77 18.32
C PRO A 658 -0.49 -28.06 17.19
N LEU A 659 -0.51 -29.31 16.72
CA LEU A 659 -1.41 -29.75 15.65
C LEU A 659 -2.82 -30.09 16.12
N GLU A 660 -2.98 -30.29 17.43
CA GLU A 660 -4.25 -30.60 18.09
C GLU A 660 -4.74 -29.37 18.87
N PRO A 661 -5.62 -28.54 18.29
CA PRO A 661 -6.12 -27.34 18.95
C PRO A 661 -7.11 -27.71 20.06
N ARG A 662 -7.38 -26.75 20.96
CA ARG A 662 -8.48 -26.88 21.91
C ARG A 662 -9.81 -26.96 21.17
N LYS A 663 -10.74 -27.75 21.72
CA LYS A 663 -12.09 -27.91 21.14
C LYS A 663 -12.97 -26.69 21.37
N GLU A 664 -12.79 -26.01 22.50
CA GLU A 664 -13.58 -24.83 22.87
C GLU A 664 -12.76 -23.56 22.67
N ILE A 665 -13.39 -22.53 22.10
CA ILE A 665 -12.80 -21.21 21.97
C ILE A 665 -12.98 -20.46 23.30
N LYS A 666 -11.87 -20.08 23.94
CA LYS A 666 -11.88 -19.28 25.17
C LYS A 666 -11.05 -18.01 25.05
N ARG A 667 -10.01 -18.01 24.22
CA ARG A 667 -9.13 -16.84 24.04
C ARG A 667 -9.16 -16.39 22.59
N VAL A 668 -9.59 -15.15 22.37
CA VAL A 668 -9.68 -14.53 21.05
C VAL A 668 -8.57 -13.51 20.89
N LEU A 669 -7.78 -13.61 19.83
CA LEU A 669 -6.72 -12.68 19.51
C LEU A 669 -7.16 -11.77 18.35
N ILE A 670 -7.21 -10.46 18.59
CA ILE A 670 -7.47 -9.43 17.58
C ILE A 670 -6.11 -8.82 17.19
N MET A 671 -5.63 -9.11 15.99
CA MET A 671 -4.28 -8.77 15.54
C MET A 671 -4.24 -8.16 14.14
N PRO A 672 -4.56 -6.86 14.00
CA PRO A 672 -4.57 -6.18 12.71
C PRO A 672 -3.18 -5.79 12.19
N THR A 673 -3.03 -5.73 10.86
CA THR A 673 -1.79 -5.31 10.19
C THR A 673 -1.62 -3.79 10.07
N TRP A 674 -0.38 -3.33 9.92
CA TRP A 674 -0.06 -1.92 9.67
C TRP A 674 -0.53 -1.42 8.29
N ARG A 675 -0.93 -0.14 8.22
CA ARG A 675 -1.29 0.57 6.99
C ARG A 675 -0.19 1.53 6.55
N ASP A 676 0.44 1.27 5.41
CA ASP A 676 1.59 2.04 4.90
C ASP A 676 1.26 3.47 4.44
N TRP A 677 -0.02 3.86 4.44
CA TRP A 677 -0.47 5.24 4.18
C TRP A 677 -0.69 6.08 5.44
N LEU A 678 -0.70 5.47 6.64
CA LEU A 678 -0.92 6.18 7.91
C LEU A 678 0.40 6.74 8.46
N ASN A 679 0.95 7.74 7.77
CA ASN A 679 2.30 8.24 8.03
C ASN A 679 2.37 9.45 8.99
N SER A 680 1.26 9.80 9.64
CA SER A 680 1.20 10.86 10.65
C SER A 680 0.11 10.56 11.68
N THR A 681 0.24 11.15 12.87
CA THR A 681 -0.81 11.09 13.91
C THR A 681 -2.14 11.56 13.35
N GLU A 682 -2.17 12.69 12.66
CA GLU A 682 -3.39 13.26 12.05
C GLU A 682 -4.07 12.29 11.07
N ALA A 683 -3.27 11.63 10.22
CA ALA A 683 -3.80 10.65 9.27
C ALA A 683 -4.35 9.42 9.99
N PHE A 684 -3.72 8.99 11.09
CA PHE A 684 -4.18 7.88 11.90
C PHE A 684 -5.47 8.22 12.67
N THR A 685 -5.52 9.38 13.34
CA THR A 685 -6.67 9.89 14.11
C THR A 685 -7.96 9.89 13.31
N HIS A 686 -7.89 10.28 12.04
CA HIS A 686 -9.06 10.39 11.16
C HIS A 686 -9.27 9.16 10.27
N SER A 687 -8.47 8.10 10.43
CA SER A 687 -8.53 6.92 9.58
C SER A 687 -9.75 6.04 9.83
N GLU A 688 -10.26 5.41 8.76
CA GLU A 688 -11.23 4.32 8.89
C GLU A 688 -10.65 3.15 9.72
N TYR A 689 -9.34 2.91 9.61
CA TYR A 689 -8.64 1.85 10.34
C TYR A 689 -8.80 1.98 11.87
N LEU A 690 -8.50 3.16 12.44
CA LEU A 690 -8.71 3.39 13.87
C LEU A 690 -10.19 3.22 14.23
N LYS A 691 -11.10 3.84 13.47
CA LYS A 691 -12.55 3.81 13.75
C LYS A 691 -13.12 2.40 13.77
N ARG A 692 -12.80 1.57 12.76
CA ARG A 692 -13.30 0.19 12.64
C ARG A 692 -12.85 -0.69 13.80
N TYR A 693 -11.58 -0.62 14.19
CA TYR A 693 -11.09 -1.42 15.32
C TYR A 693 -11.56 -0.89 16.67
N MET A 694 -11.68 0.43 16.85
CA MET A 694 -12.27 1.00 18.06
C MET A 694 -13.77 0.68 18.18
N SER A 695 -14.51 0.65 17.07
CA SER A 695 -15.90 0.19 17.02
C SER A 695 -15.99 -1.28 17.43
N LEU A 696 -15.21 -2.15 16.78
CA LEU A 696 -15.21 -3.59 17.04
C LEU A 696 -14.95 -3.94 18.51
N ILE A 697 -13.90 -3.37 19.13
CA ILE A 697 -13.53 -3.71 20.52
C ILE A 697 -14.54 -3.17 21.54
N ASN A 698 -15.37 -2.20 21.16
CA ASN A 698 -16.45 -1.65 22.00
C ASN A 698 -17.85 -2.12 21.55
N ASN A 699 -17.93 -3.05 20.61
CA ASN A 699 -19.20 -3.50 20.04
C ASN A 699 -20.03 -4.26 21.09
N GLU A 700 -21.26 -3.81 21.36
CA GLU A 700 -22.11 -4.39 22.41
C GLU A 700 -22.43 -5.88 22.20
N GLN A 701 -22.56 -6.33 20.95
CA GLN A 701 -22.83 -7.73 20.65
C GLN A 701 -21.59 -8.59 20.90
N LEU A 702 -20.40 -8.11 20.54
CA LEU A 702 -19.15 -8.79 20.88
C LEU A 702 -19.00 -8.95 22.40
N LEU A 703 -19.29 -7.90 23.17
CA LEU A 703 -19.22 -7.94 24.63
C LEU A 703 -20.23 -8.93 25.23
N LYS A 704 -21.47 -8.99 24.71
CA LYS A 704 -22.45 -10.00 25.12
C LYS A 704 -22.00 -11.42 24.81
N LEU A 705 -21.39 -11.65 23.64
CA LEU A 705 -20.81 -12.96 23.29
C LEU A 705 -19.65 -13.30 24.23
N SER A 706 -18.81 -12.32 24.57
CA SER A 706 -17.71 -12.49 25.51
C SER A 706 -18.19 -12.95 26.89
N GLU A 707 -19.22 -12.30 27.44
CA GLU A 707 -19.83 -12.70 28.71
C GLU A 707 -20.49 -14.08 28.64
N GLN A 708 -21.27 -14.34 27.58
CA GLN A 708 -22.01 -15.60 27.40
C GLN A 708 -21.08 -16.81 27.29
N TYR A 709 -19.99 -16.70 26.53
CA TYR A 709 -19.06 -17.80 26.26
C TYR A 709 -17.81 -17.78 27.17
N GLN A 710 -17.69 -16.78 28.04
CA GLN A 710 -16.55 -16.52 28.93
C GLN A 710 -15.25 -16.37 28.13
N LEU A 711 -15.25 -15.43 27.19
CA LEU A 711 -14.11 -15.19 26.31
C LEU A 711 -13.14 -14.19 26.94
N GLU A 712 -11.86 -14.46 26.73
CA GLU A 712 -10.78 -13.50 26.94
C GLU A 712 -10.46 -12.86 25.58
N LEU A 713 -10.74 -11.56 25.45
CA LEU A 713 -10.46 -10.79 24.23
C LEU A 713 -9.10 -10.10 24.39
N ASN A 714 -8.13 -10.43 23.54
CA ASN A 714 -6.80 -9.83 23.54
C ASN A 714 -6.58 -9.02 22.26
N PHE A 715 -6.15 -7.77 22.38
CA PHE A 715 -5.85 -6.88 21.26
C PHE A 715 -4.35 -6.63 21.17
N TYR A 716 -3.76 -7.09 20.06
CA TYR A 716 -2.34 -6.96 19.75
C TYR A 716 -2.19 -6.37 18.34
N PRO A 717 -2.34 -5.05 18.16
CA PRO A 717 -2.08 -4.46 16.86
C PRO A 717 -0.60 -4.55 16.53
N HIS A 718 -0.29 -4.59 15.23
CA HIS A 718 1.10 -4.58 14.74
C HIS A 718 1.93 -3.49 15.43
N TYR A 719 3.20 -3.74 15.76
CA TYR A 719 4.03 -2.87 16.60
C TYR A 719 4.02 -1.37 16.20
N ARG A 720 4.03 -1.08 14.88
CA ARG A 720 3.92 0.29 14.33
C ARG A 720 2.61 1.03 14.68
N ALA A 721 1.53 0.31 14.96
CA ALA A 721 0.23 0.87 15.34
C ALA A 721 0.04 0.93 16.86
N GLN A 722 0.88 0.25 17.65
CA GLN A 722 0.63 0.07 19.09
C GLN A 722 0.62 1.40 19.85
N SER A 723 1.59 2.29 19.59
CA SER A 723 1.62 3.60 20.26
C SER A 723 0.37 4.43 19.99
N PHE A 724 -0.17 4.36 18.77
CA PHE A 724 -1.38 5.10 18.42
C PHE A 724 -2.62 4.52 19.11
N PHE A 725 -2.84 3.20 19.05
CA PHE A 725 -3.99 2.59 19.73
C PHE A 725 -3.94 2.77 21.24
N LYS A 726 -2.75 2.64 21.84
CA LYS A 726 -2.54 2.83 23.28
C LYS A 726 -3.02 4.20 23.74
N MET A 727 -2.70 5.27 23.02
CA MET A 727 -3.16 6.63 23.32
C MET A 727 -4.70 6.73 23.41
N TYR A 728 -5.43 6.06 22.51
CA TYR A 728 -6.90 6.08 22.53
C TYR A 728 -7.52 5.13 23.57
N LEU A 729 -6.80 4.09 23.99
CA LEU A 729 -7.27 3.13 24.99
C LEU A 729 -7.02 3.64 26.41
N GLU A 730 -5.94 4.37 26.66
CA GLU A 730 -5.65 5.00 27.95
C GLU A 730 -6.69 6.05 28.34
N ASP A 731 -7.29 6.74 27.36
CA ASP A 731 -8.40 7.67 27.56
C ASP A 731 -9.77 6.99 27.79
N ASN A 732 -9.88 5.68 27.48
CA ASN A 732 -11.12 4.90 27.57
C ASN A 732 -11.03 3.83 28.67
N ALA A 733 -11.23 4.24 29.93
CA ALA A 733 -11.11 3.40 31.14
C ALA A 733 -12.11 2.21 31.27
N THR A 734 -12.80 1.81 30.21
CA THR A 734 -13.90 0.80 30.24
C THR A 734 -13.77 -0.32 29.21
N SER A 735 -12.67 -0.40 28.45
CA SER A 735 -12.47 -1.49 27.48
C SER A 735 -12.37 -2.84 28.19
N GLN A 736 -13.27 -3.78 27.86
CA GLN A 736 -13.22 -5.18 28.33
C GLN A 736 -12.19 -6.04 27.55
N VAL A 737 -11.42 -5.42 26.65
CA VAL A 737 -10.38 -6.08 25.85
C VAL A 737 -9.02 -5.82 26.47
N ASN A 738 -8.22 -6.89 26.62
CA ASN A 738 -6.86 -6.84 27.13
C ASN A 738 -5.90 -6.33 26.05
N TYR A 739 -5.28 -5.18 26.28
CA TYR A 739 -4.26 -4.65 25.38
C TYR A 739 -2.90 -5.30 25.66
N VAL A 740 -2.39 -6.07 24.70
CA VAL A 740 -1.10 -6.77 24.82
C VAL A 740 0.01 -5.94 24.17
N GLU A 741 1.04 -5.62 24.95
CA GLU A 741 2.17 -4.80 24.50
C GLU A 741 3.29 -5.65 23.91
N LEU A 742 4.03 -5.08 22.95
CA LEU A 742 5.26 -5.65 22.43
C LEU A 742 6.24 -5.99 23.58
N GLY A 743 6.94 -7.13 23.47
CA GLY A 743 7.95 -7.56 24.43
C GLY A 743 7.41 -8.31 25.66
N LYS A 744 6.10 -8.26 25.94
CA LYS A 744 5.50 -9.03 27.07
C LYS A 744 5.39 -10.52 26.79
N GLU A 745 5.02 -10.88 25.57
CA GLU A 745 4.92 -12.25 25.06
C GLU A 745 5.48 -12.29 23.64
N THR A 746 6.07 -13.43 23.25
CA THR A 746 6.47 -13.63 21.85
C THR A 746 5.24 -13.75 20.97
N VAL A 747 5.35 -13.37 19.70
CA VAL A 747 4.23 -13.54 18.75
C VAL A 747 3.83 -15.02 18.68
N GLN A 748 4.79 -15.93 18.60
CA GLN A 748 4.51 -17.37 18.53
C GLN A 748 3.73 -17.88 19.76
N ASP A 749 4.09 -17.44 20.97
CA ASP A 749 3.36 -17.81 22.19
C ASP A 749 1.94 -17.24 22.20
N LEU A 750 1.74 -16.00 21.73
CA LEU A 750 0.40 -15.45 21.53
C LEU A 750 -0.40 -16.34 20.57
N LEU A 751 0.15 -16.75 19.43
CA LEU A 751 -0.58 -17.59 18.48
C LEU A 751 -0.90 -18.99 19.06
N ILE A 752 0.02 -19.59 19.82
CA ILE A 752 -0.18 -20.89 20.48
C ILE A 752 -1.24 -20.81 21.57
N ASN A 753 -1.24 -19.73 22.36
CA ASN A 753 -2.06 -19.61 23.56
C ASN A 753 -3.48 -19.10 23.31
N HIS A 754 -3.84 -18.76 22.06
CA HIS A 754 -5.17 -18.29 21.67
C HIS A 754 -5.89 -19.31 20.77
N ASP A 755 -7.22 -19.30 20.80
CA ASP A 755 -8.07 -20.30 20.14
C ASP A 755 -8.72 -19.79 18.85
N LEU A 756 -8.95 -18.48 18.73
CA LEU A 756 -9.52 -17.81 17.56
C LEU A 756 -8.70 -16.58 17.19
N LEU A 757 -8.35 -16.43 15.91
CA LEU A 757 -7.69 -15.23 15.39
C LEU A 757 -8.69 -14.37 14.61
N ILE A 758 -8.79 -13.09 14.98
CA ILE A 758 -9.39 -12.03 14.18
C ILE A 758 -8.24 -11.17 13.65
N THR A 759 -8.02 -11.20 12.34
CA THR A 759 -6.97 -10.40 11.69
C THR A 759 -7.53 -9.81 10.40
N ASP A 760 -6.71 -9.11 9.62
CA ASP A 760 -7.11 -8.60 8.30
C ASP A 760 -6.30 -9.30 7.20
N TYR A 761 -5.03 -8.96 7.06
CA TYR A 761 -4.20 -9.43 5.95
C TYR A 761 -2.88 -10.05 6.43
N SER A 762 -2.77 -10.35 7.73
CA SER A 762 -1.51 -10.78 8.37
C SER A 762 -1.17 -12.23 8.08
N SER A 763 0.04 -12.50 7.57
CA SER A 763 0.53 -13.87 7.30
C SER A 763 0.51 -14.78 8.54
N VAL A 764 0.44 -14.24 9.75
CA VAL A 764 0.27 -15.00 11.00
C VAL A 764 -0.98 -15.88 11.03
N SER A 765 -1.98 -15.60 10.17
CA SER A 765 -3.13 -16.49 10.01
C SER A 765 -2.76 -17.88 9.50
N PHE A 766 -1.63 -17.99 8.79
CA PHE A 766 -1.15 -19.29 8.31
C PHE A 766 -0.68 -20.16 9.48
N ASP A 767 -0.03 -19.60 10.49
CA ASP A 767 0.33 -20.30 11.72
C ASP A 767 -0.94 -20.83 12.45
N PHE A 768 -2.01 -20.04 12.53
CA PHE A 768 -3.31 -20.51 13.04
C PHE A 768 -3.89 -21.64 12.19
N SER A 769 -3.86 -21.49 10.87
CA SER A 769 -4.35 -22.51 9.93
C SER A 769 -3.56 -23.81 10.06
N TYR A 770 -2.24 -23.73 10.27
CA TYR A 770 -1.37 -24.87 10.49
C TYR A 770 -1.78 -25.66 11.73
N MET A 771 -2.03 -24.95 12.85
CA MET A 771 -2.57 -25.51 14.10
C MET A 771 -4.04 -25.95 14.02
N ASN A 772 -4.67 -25.87 12.86
CA ASN A 772 -6.10 -26.14 12.67
C ASN A 772 -7.00 -25.28 13.58
N LYS A 773 -6.63 -24.02 13.82
CA LYS A 773 -7.40 -23.04 14.62
C LYS A 773 -8.16 -22.06 13.71
N PRO A 774 -9.38 -21.65 14.09
CA PRO A 774 -10.20 -20.77 13.27
C PRO A 774 -9.56 -19.38 13.10
N VAL A 775 -9.70 -18.84 11.89
CA VAL A 775 -9.31 -17.47 11.54
C VAL A 775 -10.52 -16.77 10.92
N LEU A 776 -10.76 -15.54 11.36
CA LEU A 776 -11.71 -14.61 10.79
C LEU A 776 -10.96 -13.39 10.27
N PHE A 777 -11.27 -12.99 9.03
CA PHE A 777 -10.61 -11.88 8.38
C PHE A 777 -11.51 -10.64 8.31
N TYR A 778 -11.04 -9.47 8.75
CA TYR A 778 -11.79 -8.22 8.69
C TYR A 778 -11.29 -7.31 7.55
N HIS A 779 -11.91 -7.43 6.39
CA HIS A 779 -11.50 -6.91 5.08
C HIS A 779 -12.26 -5.64 4.67
N PHE A 780 -12.38 -4.67 5.57
CA PHE A 780 -13.13 -3.43 5.27
C PHE A 780 -12.43 -2.52 4.24
N ASP A 781 -11.10 -2.63 4.05
CA ASP A 781 -10.29 -1.71 3.22
C ASP A 781 -9.43 -2.39 2.12
N VAL A 782 -9.89 -3.55 1.60
CA VAL A 782 -9.16 -4.41 0.64
C VAL A 782 -8.58 -3.64 -0.54
N ALA A 783 -9.39 -2.77 -1.16
CA ALA A 783 -9.01 -2.00 -2.35
C ALA A 783 -7.83 -1.05 -2.07
N HIS A 784 -7.81 -0.41 -0.90
CA HIS A 784 -6.70 0.48 -0.52
C HIS A 784 -5.46 -0.35 -0.14
N PHE A 785 -5.67 -1.42 0.63
CA PHE A 785 -4.60 -2.26 1.12
C PHE A 785 -3.81 -2.92 -0.01
N PHE A 786 -4.51 -3.44 -1.02
CA PHE A 786 -3.93 -4.06 -2.22
C PHE A 786 -3.82 -3.11 -3.43
N ARG A 787 -3.77 -1.79 -3.22
CA ARG A 787 -3.59 -0.80 -4.32
C ARG A 787 -2.31 -1.00 -5.15
N LYS A 788 -1.35 -1.77 -4.63
CA LYS A 788 -0.08 -2.15 -5.29
C LYS A 788 -0.13 -3.56 -5.91
N GLY A 789 -1.28 -4.23 -5.87
CA GLY A 789 -1.50 -5.60 -6.32
C GLY A 789 -1.51 -6.61 -5.17
N ILE A 790 -2.27 -7.69 -5.38
CA ILE A 790 -2.25 -8.94 -4.60
C ILE A 790 -1.59 -10.01 -5.47
N LEU A 791 -0.77 -10.89 -4.89
CA LEU A 791 -0.05 -11.91 -5.67
C LEU A 791 -0.92 -13.14 -5.99
N ARG A 792 -1.99 -13.35 -5.22
CA ARG A 792 -2.92 -14.47 -5.36
C ARG A 792 -4.37 -14.00 -5.25
N PRO A 793 -5.35 -14.67 -5.86
CA PRO A 793 -6.76 -14.37 -5.63
C PRO A 793 -7.11 -14.46 -4.14
N ILE A 794 -7.99 -13.58 -3.65
CA ILE A 794 -8.39 -13.52 -2.24
C ILE A 794 -8.87 -14.89 -1.74
N ASN A 795 -9.74 -15.55 -2.50
CA ASN A 795 -10.31 -16.84 -2.13
C ASN A 795 -9.26 -17.96 -2.01
N ASP A 796 -8.12 -17.83 -2.68
CA ASP A 796 -7.03 -18.80 -2.64
C ASP A 796 -6.00 -18.45 -1.55
N THR A 797 -6.10 -17.27 -0.93
CA THR A 797 -5.07 -16.67 -0.06
C THR A 797 -5.42 -16.72 1.42
N PHE A 798 -6.71 -16.74 1.73
CA PHE A 798 -7.23 -16.57 3.08
C PHE A 798 -8.03 -17.83 3.48
N ILE A 799 -7.43 -18.66 4.33
CA ILE A 799 -8.11 -19.84 4.92
C ILE A 799 -8.87 -19.36 6.16
N GLY A 800 -10.18 -19.15 6.00
CA GLY A 800 -11.07 -18.65 7.05
C GLY A 800 -12.21 -17.82 6.48
N ASP A 801 -13.20 -17.53 7.31
CA ASP A 801 -14.35 -16.72 6.92
C ASP A 801 -13.91 -15.24 6.81
N ILE A 802 -14.20 -14.60 5.68
CA ILE A 802 -13.87 -13.20 5.43
C ILE A 802 -15.11 -12.35 5.70
N ALA A 803 -14.97 -11.35 6.56
CA ALA A 803 -15.96 -10.35 6.85
C ALA A 803 -15.55 -8.99 6.27
N TYR A 804 -16.41 -8.38 5.47
CA TYR A 804 -16.22 -7.03 4.90
C TYR A 804 -16.92 -5.95 5.73
N SER A 805 -17.79 -6.35 6.66
CA SER A 805 -18.50 -5.48 7.60
C SER A 805 -18.33 -5.95 9.04
N GLU A 806 -18.55 -5.04 10.00
CA GLU A 806 -18.53 -5.39 11.41
C GLU A 806 -19.63 -6.42 11.76
N ASN A 807 -20.83 -6.24 11.21
CA ASN A 807 -21.96 -7.15 11.46
C ASN A 807 -21.66 -8.58 10.98
N GLU A 808 -21.10 -8.71 9.78
CA GLU A 808 -20.67 -10.01 9.27
C GLU A 808 -19.57 -10.62 10.14
N LEU A 809 -18.65 -9.80 10.64
CA LEU A 809 -17.62 -10.27 11.57
C LEU A 809 -18.21 -10.78 12.88
N ILE A 810 -19.15 -10.04 13.48
CA ILE A 810 -19.86 -10.49 14.70
C ILE A 810 -20.64 -11.78 14.45
N TYR A 811 -21.34 -11.88 13.32
CA TYR A 811 -22.02 -13.10 12.91
C TYR A 811 -21.06 -14.29 12.78
N ASN A 812 -19.91 -14.07 12.12
CA ASN A 812 -18.88 -15.10 11.95
C ASN A 812 -18.23 -15.51 13.28
N ILE A 813 -18.05 -14.57 14.21
CA ILE A 813 -17.59 -14.86 15.58
C ILE A 813 -18.60 -15.76 16.27
N GLU A 814 -19.89 -15.40 16.28
CA GLU A 814 -20.92 -16.22 16.91
C GLU A 814 -21.02 -17.62 16.27
N ALA A 815 -20.93 -17.71 14.94
CA ALA A 815 -20.92 -18.97 14.22
C ALA A 815 -19.70 -19.83 14.60
N ALA A 816 -18.51 -19.24 14.72
CA ALA A 816 -17.31 -19.93 15.16
C ALA A 816 -17.45 -20.47 16.59
N LEU A 817 -18.02 -19.70 17.52
CA LEU A 817 -18.25 -20.10 18.91
C LEU A 817 -19.27 -21.26 19.03
N LYS A 818 -20.25 -21.34 18.12
CA LYS A 818 -21.26 -22.41 18.07
C LYS A 818 -20.74 -23.70 17.42
N ARG A 819 -19.67 -23.65 16.61
CA ARG A 819 -19.11 -24.83 15.94
C ARG A 819 -18.47 -25.76 16.99
N THR A 820 -18.93 -27.01 17.02
CA THR A 820 -18.41 -28.05 17.93
C THR A 820 -17.29 -28.89 17.30
N HIS A 821 -17.29 -29.07 15.97
CA HIS A 821 -16.25 -29.78 15.20
C HIS A 821 -16.24 -29.35 13.72
N GLY A 822 -15.05 -29.28 13.10
CA GLY A 822 -14.87 -29.21 11.64
C GLY A 822 -13.56 -28.53 11.19
N PRO A 823 -12.96 -28.95 10.07
CA PRO A 823 -11.78 -28.27 9.50
C PRO A 823 -12.14 -26.87 8.98
N ILE A 824 -11.22 -25.91 9.16
CA ILE A 824 -11.42 -24.46 8.91
C ILE A 824 -11.29 -24.07 7.41
N GLY A 825 -11.02 -25.03 6.54
CA GLY A 825 -10.86 -24.85 5.10
C GLY A 825 -9.85 -25.84 4.53
N ASP A 826 -9.63 -25.79 3.21
CA ASP A 826 -8.63 -26.64 2.56
C ASP A 826 -7.21 -26.11 2.80
N ARG A 827 -6.53 -26.71 3.78
CA ARG A 827 -5.16 -26.36 4.15
C ARG A 827 -4.12 -26.77 3.09
N ASN A 828 -4.46 -27.66 2.16
CA ASN A 828 -3.55 -28.14 1.12
C ASN A 828 -3.21 -27.04 0.10
N LEU A 829 -3.99 -25.95 0.04
CA LEU A 829 -3.71 -24.77 -0.80
C LEU A 829 -2.52 -23.94 -0.30
N ILE A 830 -2.09 -24.15 0.95
CA ILE A 830 -1.05 -23.37 1.61
C ILE A 830 0.08 -24.27 2.13
N PHE A 831 -0.23 -25.50 2.54
CA PHE A 831 0.73 -26.43 3.14
C PHE A 831 0.72 -27.78 2.42
N ASN A 832 1.89 -28.21 1.94
CA ASN A 832 2.09 -29.60 1.50
C ASN A 832 2.33 -30.55 2.69
N HIS A 833 2.87 -30.03 3.79
CA HIS A 833 3.22 -30.80 4.99
C HIS A 833 2.59 -30.14 6.22
N ILE A 834 1.94 -30.95 7.06
CA ILE A 834 1.41 -30.53 8.37
C ILE A 834 1.87 -31.58 9.38
N ASP A 835 3.08 -31.40 9.88
CA ASP A 835 3.76 -32.28 10.84
C ASP A 835 4.83 -31.50 11.64
N HIS A 836 5.74 -32.19 12.31
CA HIS A 836 6.85 -31.60 13.06
C HIS A 836 8.23 -31.93 12.47
N HIS A 837 8.30 -32.17 11.15
CA HIS A 837 9.50 -32.56 10.41
C HIS A 837 9.97 -31.47 9.44
N ASN A 838 9.59 -30.20 9.67
CA ASN A 838 9.95 -29.10 8.77
C ASN A 838 11.46 -28.82 8.82
N CYS A 839 12.07 -28.73 10.01
CA CYS A 839 13.51 -28.53 10.16
C CYS A 839 14.33 -29.65 9.50
N GLU A 840 13.88 -30.90 9.64
CA GLU A 840 14.50 -32.06 9.01
C GLU A 840 14.50 -31.93 7.47
N ARG A 841 13.36 -31.61 6.86
CA ARG A 841 13.27 -31.39 5.41
C ARG A 841 14.14 -30.20 4.95
N VAL A 842 14.19 -29.12 5.73
CA VAL A 842 15.08 -27.98 5.43
C VAL A 842 16.53 -28.44 5.42
N TYR A 843 16.96 -29.19 6.44
CA TYR A 843 18.31 -29.73 6.54
C TYR A 843 18.65 -30.63 5.35
N GLU A 844 17.79 -31.59 5.00
CA GLU A 844 17.99 -32.49 3.86
C GLU A 844 18.13 -31.72 2.52
N ALA A 845 17.31 -30.69 2.32
CA ALA A 845 17.38 -29.86 1.12
C ALA A 845 18.70 -29.06 1.06
N ILE A 846 19.17 -28.53 2.19
CA ILE A 846 20.47 -27.84 2.27
C ILE A 846 21.62 -28.82 2.02
N MET A 847 21.60 -30.00 2.63
CA MET A 847 22.64 -31.01 2.43
C MET A 847 22.73 -31.45 0.97
N THR A 848 21.59 -31.62 0.30
CA THR A 848 21.54 -31.87 -1.15
C THR A 848 22.22 -30.74 -1.91
N LYS A 849 21.88 -29.49 -1.60
CA LYS A 849 22.45 -28.30 -2.26
C LYS A 849 23.96 -28.18 -2.06
N VAL A 850 24.45 -28.41 -0.84
CA VAL A 850 25.88 -28.32 -0.51
C VAL A 850 26.68 -29.42 -1.21
N GLN A 851 26.10 -30.60 -1.46
CA GLN A 851 26.76 -31.70 -2.17
C GLN A 851 26.85 -31.50 -3.71
N GLU A 852 26.05 -30.61 -4.28
CA GLU A 852 26.07 -30.27 -5.71
C GLU A 852 27.25 -29.35 -6.10
N HIS A 853 27.85 -28.69 -5.11
CA HIS A 853 29.00 -27.78 -5.23
C HIS A 853 30.29 -28.45 -4.78
#